data_AF-A0A8C3XKE0-F1
#
_entry.id   AF-A0A8C3XKE0-F1
#
_cell.length_a   1.000
_cell.length_b   1.000
_cell.length_c   1.000
_cell.angle_alpha   90.00
_cell.angle_beta   90.00
_cell.angle_gamma   90.00
#
_symmetry.space_group_name_H-M   'P 1'
#
loop_
_entity.id
_entity.type
_entity.pdbx_description
1 polymer ?
#
loop_
_entity_poly.entity_id
_entity_poly.type
_entity_poly.pdbx_seq_one_letter_code
_entity_poly.pdbx_strand_id
1 'polypeptide(L)'
;MSSGDADSGSSASVLAELDWDDGFAVPVANAENKALEEELQKLQKEKANLKNQLTDFEERIEAMTSHLKNVRQEFNFTQSLYRARENEIETEEHFKALAERELGRLKKEIRRLENDMVSLREKKNSQENNIFKATQKLEALRCQMNWDQQALEAWLEESSHKDNDAVTIQKYALQDDGKLRVLTQQVEKMTMEANQKHKILDNELTETISAQIELDKAAEDFRRVHHERQELIRQWESTIEQMQKRDQEIDHCALLDTLKATVDRTASDLESLRTEIANLKKEIQEKHVRSFIKLFIPRNLKQLICHQEKETQMNQLKELHFKKTQELQIQREKEKSIIAEIEGTRGSLKNLNSRLRKLDSDTLKQQEIMYNQDFYIQQVERRLSRLKGDVNTDERQVLEAKVTELTKTLEEKKDAHNLLHAQHKKLQSDVHFIKRAMDKTGEEMTGLMVRIDELNLFNDKSDKELKKAKALKQDLMIEDNLLKLELKRLRDTLYNKAEQVLSLEKRKLHLNTAMEERTEEIKVHKAMIESQIRFVEQERQSVSAEFQDRLSKIEKLRCRYEILTIVMMPPEGEEEKSQTYYVIKAAQEKEDLQREGDDLDAKIRKAEKEVIALQNTMHVLNNCNSNYRNSFKTVTETSEEYKEKLQLEEEKRAADEKYRYKRRQIKEFQDDLQSMENTLDIMIKEEAIYQEKTKEKQALILQLNKEIDQQKPKLERVMTQCSRLSKEVRSLKKSKTKTQEEEDIDLRELKDYSKTIDKLLVDVLEANPDLTLPFQTYFQQSCLELPTAASMGSYYSSRSSSQSSVASVR
;
A
#
# COMPACT_ATOMS: atom_id res chain seq x y z
N MET A 1 -134.04 -13.34 93.73
CA MET A 1 -134.21 -12.64 95.02
C MET A 1 -132.79 -12.42 95.52
N SER A 2 -132.18 -11.23 95.45
CA SER A 2 -132.60 -9.85 95.82
C SER A 2 -132.14 -9.48 97.23
N SER A 3 -131.73 -8.22 97.42
CA SER A 3 -131.11 -7.58 98.61
C SER A 3 -129.77 -8.19 99.06
N GLY A 4 -128.73 -7.34 99.15
CA GLY A 4 -127.38 -7.71 99.63
C GLY A 4 -126.34 -6.58 99.55
N ASP A 5 -126.31 -5.84 98.45
CA ASP A 5 -125.34 -4.74 98.25
C ASP A 5 -125.67 -3.49 99.08
N ALA A 6 -124.78 -3.13 100.01
CA ALA A 6 -124.86 -1.88 100.78
C ALA A 6 -123.52 -1.41 101.40
N ASP A 7 -122.63 -2.34 101.80
CA ASP A 7 -121.60 -2.04 102.81
C ASP A 7 -120.14 -1.91 102.26
N SER A 8 -119.92 -2.23 100.98
CA SER A 8 -118.59 -2.15 100.35
C SER A 8 -118.12 -0.73 100.00
N GLY A 9 -119.04 0.24 99.93
CA GLY A 9 -118.71 1.63 99.58
C GLY A 9 -118.06 2.42 100.73
N SER A 10 -118.40 2.11 101.98
CA SER A 10 -117.93 2.89 103.14
C SER A 10 -116.45 2.65 103.45
N SER A 11 -115.92 1.46 103.19
CA SER A 11 -114.49 1.18 103.39
C SER A 11 -113.64 1.86 102.32
N ALA A 12 -113.98 1.71 101.04
CA ALA A 12 -113.26 2.34 99.93
C ALA A 12 -113.18 3.88 100.08
N SER A 13 -114.27 4.53 100.49
CA SER A 13 -114.30 5.98 100.69
C SER A 13 -113.37 6.45 101.83
N VAL A 14 -113.31 5.71 102.95
CA VAL A 14 -112.47 6.07 104.10
C VAL A 14 -110.98 5.80 103.82
N LEU A 15 -110.65 4.83 102.96
CA LEU A 15 -109.28 4.56 102.52
C LEU A 15 -108.77 5.68 101.59
N ALA A 16 -109.63 6.23 100.74
CA ALA A 16 -109.29 7.36 99.87
C ALA A 16 -109.07 8.68 100.64
N GLU A 17 -109.76 8.91 101.76
CA GLU A 17 -109.52 10.07 102.64
C GLU A 17 -108.21 9.98 103.47
N LEU A 18 -107.43 8.90 103.32
CA LEU A 18 -106.18 8.66 104.05
C LEU A 18 -104.92 8.64 103.16
N ASP A 19 -105.02 9.09 101.89
CA ASP A 19 -103.95 9.05 100.87
C ASP A 19 -103.39 7.63 100.58
N TRP A 20 -104.25 6.58 100.63
CA TRP A 20 -103.84 5.19 100.31
C TRP A 20 -104.06 4.89 98.82
N ASP A 21 -103.17 5.42 97.97
CA ASP A 21 -103.10 5.12 96.53
C ASP A 21 -102.38 3.77 96.25
N ASP A 22 -102.64 3.16 95.09
CA ASP A 22 -102.33 1.75 94.75
C ASP A 22 -100.84 1.50 94.40
N GLY A 23 -99.94 2.24 95.04
CA GLY A 23 -98.48 2.15 94.90
C GLY A 23 -97.80 1.46 96.10
N PHE A 24 -96.47 1.50 96.13
CA PHE A 24 -95.65 0.92 97.21
C PHE A 24 -95.80 1.61 98.59
N ALA A 25 -96.67 2.62 98.73
CA ALA A 25 -96.87 3.42 99.93
C ALA A 25 -97.59 2.64 101.05
N VAL A 26 -96.85 1.78 101.75
CA VAL A 26 -97.34 1.09 102.94
C VAL A 26 -97.52 2.11 104.09
N PRO A 27 -98.61 2.04 104.89
CA PRO A 27 -98.74 2.81 106.12
C PRO A 27 -97.69 2.40 107.18
N VAL A 28 -96.52 3.02 107.11
CA VAL A 28 -95.38 2.72 107.99
C VAL A 28 -95.63 3.24 109.41
N ALA A 29 -95.69 2.33 110.39
CA ALA A 29 -96.13 2.64 111.76
C ALA A 29 -95.13 3.44 112.63
N ASN A 30 -93.91 3.71 112.17
CA ASN A 30 -92.95 4.62 112.81
C ASN A 30 -92.20 5.47 111.77
N ALA A 31 -91.67 6.62 112.21
CA ALA A 31 -90.93 7.53 111.32
C ALA A 31 -89.60 6.94 110.81
N GLU A 32 -88.98 6.03 111.58
CA GLU A 32 -87.68 5.44 111.28
C GLU A 32 -87.74 4.55 110.04
N ASN A 33 -88.74 3.66 109.95
CA ASN A 33 -88.88 2.78 108.79
C ASN A 33 -89.24 3.57 107.51
N LYS A 34 -89.92 4.73 107.62
CA LYS A 34 -90.15 5.62 106.47
C LYS A 34 -88.84 6.27 105.99
N ALA A 35 -87.97 6.67 106.91
CA ALA A 35 -86.65 7.18 106.55
C ALA A 35 -85.79 6.10 105.87
N LEU A 36 -85.85 4.85 106.35
CA LEU A 36 -85.20 3.69 105.71
C LEU A 36 -85.77 3.40 104.32
N GLU A 37 -87.08 3.55 104.10
CA GLU A 37 -87.69 3.39 102.77
C GLU A 37 -87.25 4.49 101.81
N GLU A 38 -87.22 5.76 102.24
CA GLU A 38 -86.69 6.87 101.44
C GLU A 38 -85.20 6.71 101.13
N GLU A 39 -84.40 6.14 102.04
CA GLU A 39 -82.99 5.80 101.82
C GLU A 39 -82.84 4.65 100.81
N LEU A 40 -83.65 3.59 100.95
CA LEU A 40 -83.65 2.45 100.04
C LEU A 40 -84.08 2.86 98.62
N GLN A 41 -85.05 3.78 98.47
CA GLN A 41 -85.40 4.38 97.17
C GLN A 41 -84.27 5.24 96.57
N LYS A 42 -83.50 5.97 97.38
CA LYS A 42 -82.32 6.72 96.91
C LYS A 42 -81.24 5.76 96.40
N LEU A 43 -80.90 4.74 97.20
CA LEU A 43 -79.92 3.70 96.83
C LEU A 43 -80.35 2.92 95.57
N GLN A 44 -81.65 2.67 95.37
CA GLN A 44 -82.17 2.09 94.12
C GLN A 44 -81.96 3.02 92.91
N LYS A 45 -82.23 4.32 93.05
CA LYS A 45 -82.01 5.31 91.98
C LYS A 45 -80.52 5.50 91.65
N GLU A 46 -79.66 5.53 92.67
CA GLU A 46 -78.20 5.56 92.49
C GLU A 46 -77.68 4.29 91.81
N LYS A 47 -78.15 3.11 92.24
CA LYS A 47 -77.83 1.83 91.60
C LYS A 47 -78.27 1.79 90.12
N ALA A 48 -79.41 2.36 89.78
CA ALA A 48 -79.87 2.46 88.39
C ALA A 48 -78.96 3.40 87.56
N ASN A 49 -78.64 4.60 88.09
CA ASN A 49 -77.76 5.56 87.43
C ASN A 49 -76.34 4.98 87.22
N LEU A 50 -75.76 4.36 88.25
CA LEU A 50 -74.46 3.69 88.16
C LEU A 50 -74.47 2.50 87.16
N LYS A 51 -75.58 1.77 87.06
CA LYS A 51 -75.71 0.69 86.06
C LYS A 51 -75.75 1.25 84.64
N ASN A 52 -76.46 2.35 84.40
CA ASN A 52 -76.50 3.00 83.08
C ASN A 52 -75.11 3.55 82.69
N GLN A 53 -74.41 4.19 83.62
CA GLN A 53 -73.03 4.64 83.39
C GLN A 53 -72.09 3.46 83.08
N LEU A 54 -72.28 2.31 83.74
CA LEU A 54 -71.52 1.10 83.45
C LEU A 54 -71.79 0.59 82.02
N THR A 55 -73.05 0.55 81.57
CA THR A 55 -73.36 0.17 80.17
C THR A 55 -72.80 1.16 79.15
N ASP A 56 -72.87 2.47 79.42
CA ASP A 56 -72.27 3.50 78.56
C ASP A 56 -70.74 3.31 78.42
N PHE A 57 -70.06 2.92 79.50
CA PHE A 57 -68.64 2.58 79.47
C PHE A 57 -68.36 1.26 78.77
N GLU A 58 -69.19 0.23 78.94
CA GLU A 58 -69.05 -1.06 78.24
C GLU A 58 -69.21 -0.91 76.72
N GLU A 59 -70.26 -0.22 76.25
CA GLU A 59 -70.45 0.08 74.82
C GLU A 59 -69.29 0.89 74.24
N ARG A 60 -68.79 1.90 74.99
CA ARG A 60 -67.63 2.69 74.56
C ARG A 60 -66.35 1.86 74.48
N ILE A 61 -66.15 0.91 75.41
CA ILE A 61 -65.00 0.01 75.41
C ILE A 61 -65.09 -0.97 74.22
N GLU A 62 -66.27 -1.51 73.91
CA GLU A 62 -66.46 -2.35 72.72
C GLU A 62 -66.22 -1.57 71.43
N ALA A 63 -66.78 -0.37 71.29
CA ALA A 63 -66.57 0.50 70.13
C ALA A 63 -65.08 0.87 69.94
N MET A 64 -64.37 1.24 71.01
CA MET A 64 -62.93 1.51 70.95
C MET A 64 -62.10 0.26 70.65
N THR A 65 -62.51 -0.91 71.13
CA THR A 65 -61.83 -2.20 70.84
C THR A 65 -62.03 -2.62 69.38
N SER A 66 -63.23 -2.42 68.84
CA SER A 66 -63.55 -2.62 67.42
C SER A 66 -62.73 -1.67 66.53
N HIS A 67 -62.69 -0.39 66.87
CA HIS A 67 -61.85 0.59 66.16
C HIS A 67 -60.36 0.23 66.22
N LEU A 68 -59.83 -0.18 67.39
CA LEU A 68 -58.45 -0.63 67.53
C LEU A 68 -58.13 -1.86 66.67
N LYS A 69 -59.08 -2.80 66.53
CA LYS A 69 -58.96 -3.94 65.63
C LYS A 69 -58.85 -3.49 64.16
N ASN A 70 -59.69 -2.54 63.74
CA ASN A 70 -59.63 -1.99 62.38
C ASN A 70 -58.31 -1.25 62.13
N VAL A 71 -57.83 -0.42 63.07
CA VAL A 71 -56.52 0.26 62.95
C VAL A 71 -55.36 -0.73 62.85
N ARG A 72 -55.40 -1.86 63.56
CA ARG A 72 -54.41 -2.94 63.42
C ARG A 72 -54.48 -3.64 62.06
N GLN A 73 -55.68 -3.80 61.50
CA GLN A 73 -55.88 -4.35 60.16
C GLN A 73 -55.33 -3.42 59.07
N GLU A 74 -55.63 -2.12 59.13
CA GLU A 74 -55.08 -1.11 58.21
C GLU A 74 -53.55 -0.98 58.33
N PHE A 75 -52.99 -1.10 59.54
CA PHE A 75 -51.54 -1.18 59.74
C PHE A 75 -50.94 -2.40 59.03
N ASN A 76 -51.55 -3.59 59.17
CA ASN A 76 -51.09 -4.82 58.52
C ASN A 76 -51.20 -4.74 56.98
N PHE A 77 -52.26 -4.14 56.44
CA PHE A 77 -52.39 -3.87 55.01
C PHE A 77 -51.31 -2.89 54.53
N THR A 78 -51.08 -1.80 55.26
CA THR A 78 -50.04 -0.80 54.94
C THR A 78 -48.64 -1.43 54.99
N GLN A 79 -48.35 -2.28 55.97
CA GLN A 79 -47.07 -3.01 56.07
C GLN A 79 -46.90 -4.03 54.92
N SER A 80 -47.97 -4.69 54.50
CA SER A 80 -47.94 -5.62 53.37
C SER A 80 -47.71 -4.87 52.05
N LEU A 81 -48.35 -3.71 51.85
CA LEU A 81 -48.14 -2.81 50.72
C LEU A 81 -46.69 -2.28 50.70
N TYR A 82 -46.15 -1.90 51.86
CA TYR A 82 -44.76 -1.46 51.98
C TYR A 82 -43.78 -2.56 51.53
N ARG A 83 -43.95 -3.80 52.02
CA ARG A 83 -43.11 -4.94 51.60
C ARG A 83 -43.25 -5.24 50.10
N ALA A 84 -44.44 -5.10 49.52
CA ALA A 84 -44.63 -5.24 48.08
C ALA A 84 -43.82 -4.19 47.30
N ARG A 85 -43.82 -2.92 47.74
CA ARG A 85 -43.00 -1.86 47.15
C ARG A 85 -41.50 -2.07 47.36
N GLU A 86 -41.08 -2.61 48.50
CA GLU A 86 -39.69 -2.95 48.80
C GLU A 86 -39.19 -4.03 47.82
N ASN A 87 -39.96 -5.11 47.65
CA ASN A 87 -39.69 -6.16 46.65
C ASN A 87 -39.69 -5.61 45.19
N GLU A 88 -40.63 -4.72 44.84
CA GLU A 88 -40.65 -4.08 43.51
C GLU A 88 -39.35 -3.31 43.24
N ILE A 89 -38.88 -2.51 44.21
CA ILE A 89 -37.62 -1.76 44.10
C ILE A 89 -36.44 -2.71 43.92
N GLU A 90 -36.35 -3.81 44.67
CA GLU A 90 -35.30 -4.83 44.47
C GLU A 90 -35.33 -5.42 43.05
N THR A 91 -36.52 -5.66 42.49
CA THR A 91 -36.62 -6.12 41.09
C THR A 91 -36.22 -5.06 40.08
N GLU A 92 -36.58 -3.78 40.28
CA GLU A 92 -36.13 -2.68 39.42
C GLU A 92 -34.61 -2.50 39.45
N GLU A 93 -33.98 -2.59 40.64
CA GLU A 93 -32.52 -2.56 40.76
C GLU A 93 -31.85 -3.75 40.06
N HIS A 94 -32.44 -4.95 40.15
CA HIS A 94 -31.95 -6.13 39.42
C HIS A 94 -32.08 -5.97 37.89
N PHE A 95 -33.22 -5.47 37.39
CA PHE A 95 -33.42 -5.19 35.97
C PHE A 95 -32.46 -4.10 35.46
N LYS A 96 -32.22 -3.05 36.25
CA LYS A 96 -31.22 -2.01 35.97
C LYS A 96 -29.81 -2.61 35.89
N ALA A 97 -29.42 -3.46 36.83
CA ALA A 97 -28.12 -4.13 36.82
C ALA A 97 -27.94 -5.05 35.61
N LEU A 98 -29.01 -5.72 35.15
CA LEU A 98 -29.01 -6.47 33.88
C LEU A 98 -28.82 -5.55 32.67
N ALA A 99 -29.58 -4.44 32.59
CA ALA A 99 -29.47 -3.47 31.51
C ALA A 99 -28.07 -2.81 31.46
N GLU A 100 -27.47 -2.50 32.60
CA GLU A 100 -26.10 -1.96 32.69
C GLU A 100 -25.03 -2.98 32.25
N ARG A 101 -25.19 -4.27 32.57
CA ARG A 101 -24.31 -5.35 32.06
C ARG A 101 -24.42 -5.48 30.55
N GLU A 102 -25.62 -5.50 29.99
CA GLU A 102 -25.85 -5.61 28.55
C GLU A 102 -25.37 -4.38 27.78
N LEU A 103 -25.60 -3.18 28.31
CA LEU A 103 -25.03 -1.94 27.79
C LEU A 103 -23.49 -1.95 27.87
N GLY A 104 -22.91 -2.59 28.90
CA GLY A 104 -21.48 -2.86 29.00
C GLY A 104 -20.97 -3.87 27.96
N ARG A 105 -21.74 -4.91 27.66
CA ARG A 105 -21.46 -5.91 26.61
C ARG A 105 -21.48 -5.26 25.23
N LEU A 106 -22.53 -4.50 24.91
CA LEU A 106 -22.68 -3.76 23.66
C LEU A 106 -21.57 -2.72 23.48
N LYS A 107 -21.17 -1.99 24.54
CA LYS A 107 -20.01 -1.07 24.47
C LYS A 107 -18.68 -1.77 24.16
N LYS A 108 -18.48 -3.01 24.61
CA LYS A 108 -17.28 -3.81 24.24
C LYS A 108 -17.35 -4.26 22.78
N GLU A 109 -18.53 -4.67 22.32
CA GLU A 109 -18.74 -5.10 20.93
C GLU A 109 -18.58 -3.95 19.94
N ILE A 110 -19.14 -2.77 20.23
CA ILE A 110 -18.95 -1.55 19.43
C ILE A 110 -17.45 -1.23 19.30
N ARG A 111 -16.69 -1.25 20.40
CA ARG A 111 -15.22 -1.04 20.36
C ARG A 111 -14.47 -2.09 19.54
N ARG A 112 -14.95 -3.34 19.50
CA ARG A 112 -14.39 -4.38 18.63
C ARG A 112 -14.62 -4.02 17.17
N LEU A 113 -15.85 -3.68 16.80
CA LEU A 113 -16.23 -3.30 15.44
C LEU A 113 -15.55 -1.99 14.98
N GLU A 114 -15.34 -1.02 15.88
CA GLU A 114 -14.56 0.20 15.62
C GLU A 114 -13.10 -0.14 15.28
N ASN A 115 -12.43 -0.99 16.07
CA ASN A 115 -11.07 -1.46 15.80
C ASN A 115 -10.99 -2.27 14.50
N ASP A 116 -11.97 -3.14 14.24
CA ASP A 116 -12.04 -3.93 13.01
C ASP A 116 -12.20 -3.01 11.79
N MET A 117 -13.05 -1.97 11.87
CA MET A 117 -13.20 -0.94 10.84
C MET A 117 -11.91 -0.13 10.60
N VAL A 118 -11.13 0.18 11.64
CA VAL A 118 -9.81 0.79 11.47
C VAL A 118 -8.88 -0.17 10.72
N SER A 119 -8.80 -1.44 11.12
CA SER A 119 -7.97 -2.45 10.43
C SER A 119 -8.38 -2.65 8.97
N LEU A 120 -9.68 -2.59 8.67
CA LEU A 120 -10.22 -2.70 7.31
C LEU A 120 -9.89 -1.44 6.48
N ARG A 121 -9.90 -0.25 7.09
CA ARG A 121 -9.46 0.99 6.45
C ARG A 121 -7.97 0.97 6.14
N GLU A 122 -7.13 0.48 7.04
CA GLU A 122 -5.69 0.30 6.80
C GLU A 122 -5.43 -0.72 5.68
N LYS A 123 -6.11 -1.88 5.71
CA LYS A 123 -6.06 -2.89 4.65
C LYS A 123 -6.48 -2.30 3.31
N LYS A 124 -7.60 -1.56 3.26
CA LYS A 124 -8.06 -0.85 2.06
C LYS A 124 -6.98 0.12 1.55
N ASN A 125 -6.47 1.01 2.39
CA ASN A 125 -5.43 1.98 2.02
C ASN A 125 -4.18 1.26 1.48
N SER A 126 -3.80 0.11 2.05
CA SER A 126 -2.67 -0.69 1.56
C SER A 126 -2.94 -1.31 0.18
N GLN A 127 -4.18 -1.74 -0.08
CA GLN A 127 -4.60 -2.26 -1.39
C GLN A 127 -4.68 -1.15 -2.44
N GLU A 128 -5.23 0.02 -2.12
CA GLU A 128 -5.26 1.19 -3.03
C GLU A 128 -3.84 1.63 -3.41
N ASN A 129 -2.91 1.66 -2.44
CA ASN A 129 -1.48 1.93 -2.71
C ASN A 129 -0.82 0.86 -3.59
N ASN A 130 -1.19 -0.42 -3.43
CA ASN A 130 -0.67 -1.51 -4.25
C ASN A 130 -1.26 -1.49 -5.67
N ILE A 131 -2.55 -1.17 -5.81
CA ILE A 131 -3.21 -0.94 -7.10
C ILE A 131 -2.54 0.23 -7.82
N PHE A 132 -2.36 1.38 -7.16
CA PHE A 132 -1.67 2.53 -7.76
C PHE A 132 -0.26 2.18 -8.29
N LYS A 133 0.53 1.44 -7.50
CA LYS A 133 1.85 0.94 -7.94
C LYS A 133 1.77 -0.07 -9.08
N ALA A 134 0.71 -0.89 -9.15
CA ALA A 134 0.49 -1.81 -10.25
C ALA A 134 0.08 -1.07 -11.53
N THR A 135 -0.82 -0.09 -11.45
CA THR A 135 -1.21 0.80 -12.55
C THR A 135 -0.02 1.57 -13.08
N GLN A 136 0.82 2.15 -12.21
CA GLN A 136 2.03 2.86 -12.63
C GLN A 136 3.02 1.95 -13.39
N LYS A 137 3.17 0.68 -12.97
CA LYS A 137 3.96 -0.32 -13.70
C LYS A 137 3.32 -0.71 -15.04
N LEU A 138 1.99 -0.81 -15.09
CA LEU A 138 1.25 -1.06 -16.34
C LEU A 138 1.43 0.09 -17.33
N GLU A 139 1.34 1.33 -16.89
CA GLU A 139 1.58 2.51 -17.72
C GLU A 139 3.02 2.56 -18.23
N ALA A 140 4.01 2.25 -17.38
CA ALA A 140 5.41 2.17 -17.78
C ALA A 140 5.66 1.07 -18.82
N LEU A 141 5.10 -0.13 -18.63
CA LEU A 141 5.17 -1.23 -19.60
C LEU A 141 4.43 -0.90 -20.91
N ARG A 142 3.32 -0.15 -20.85
CA ARG A 142 2.58 0.31 -22.01
C ARG A 142 3.35 1.35 -22.82
N CYS A 143 4.00 2.30 -22.14
CA CYS A 143 4.92 3.24 -22.78
C CYS A 143 6.11 2.50 -23.41
N GLN A 144 6.70 1.53 -22.72
CA GLN A 144 7.78 0.71 -23.28
C GLN A 144 7.31 -0.06 -24.52
N MET A 145 6.17 -0.76 -24.45
CA MET A 145 5.59 -1.48 -25.59
C MET A 145 5.32 -0.56 -26.79
N ASN A 146 4.91 0.69 -26.57
CA ASN A 146 4.74 1.67 -27.65
C ASN A 146 6.08 2.11 -28.26
N TRP A 147 7.13 2.27 -27.46
CA TRP A 147 8.49 2.52 -27.95
C TRP A 147 9.05 1.31 -28.72
N ASP A 148 8.88 0.10 -28.19
CA ASP A 148 9.31 -1.15 -28.81
C ASP A 148 8.57 -1.37 -30.16
N GLN A 149 7.28 -1.03 -30.24
CA GLN A 149 6.51 -1.04 -31.49
C GLN A 149 7.03 0.00 -32.49
N GLN A 150 7.21 1.26 -32.09
CA GLN A 150 7.72 2.32 -32.98
C GLN A 150 9.13 2.02 -33.49
N ALA A 151 9.99 1.41 -32.65
CA ALA A 151 11.30 0.95 -33.06
C ALA A 151 11.21 -0.21 -34.08
N LEU A 152 10.30 -1.17 -33.88
CA LEU A 152 10.07 -2.27 -34.82
C LEU A 152 9.53 -1.77 -36.18
N GLU A 153 8.57 -0.84 -36.17
CA GLU A 153 8.02 -0.22 -37.37
C GLU A 153 9.13 0.51 -38.16
N ALA A 154 9.95 1.31 -37.50
CA ALA A 154 11.10 1.98 -38.12
C ALA A 154 12.15 1.00 -38.67
N TRP A 155 12.43 -0.12 -37.97
CA TRP A 155 13.34 -1.16 -38.47
C TRP A 155 12.79 -1.91 -39.70
N LEU A 156 11.47 -2.12 -39.78
CA LEU A 156 10.81 -2.72 -40.94
C LEU A 156 10.81 -1.78 -42.15
N GLU A 157 10.59 -0.48 -41.92
CA GLU A 157 10.65 0.55 -42.97
C GLU A 157 12.10 0.74 -43.50
N GLU A 158 13.09 0.81 -42.61
CA GLU A 158 14.52 0.84 -42.96
C GLU A 158 14.98 -0.44 -43.70
N SER A 159 14.45 -1.62 -43.34
CA SER A 159 14.71 -2.86 -44.08
C SER A 159 14.09 -2.80 -45.47
N SER A 160 12.84 -2.36 -45.59
CA SER A 160 12.16 -2.16 -46.87
C SER A 160 12.94 -1.19 -47.78
N HIS A 161 13.45 -0.07 -47.24
CA HIS A 161 14.31 0.84 -47.99
C HIS A 161 15.59 0.15 -48.48
N LYS A 162 16.28 -0.61 -47.63
CA LYS A 162 17.48 -1.38 -48.00
C LYS A 162 17.22 -2.45 -49.06
N ASP A 163 16.09 -3.15 -49.00
CA ASP A 163 15.70 -4.13 -50.01
C ASP A 163 15.41 -3.46 -51.36
N ASN A 164 14.74 -2.30 -51.37
CA ASN A 164 14.51 -1.50 -52.58
C ASN A 164 15.83 -0.94 -53.17
N ASP A 165 16.77 -0.49 -52.34
CA ASP A 165 18.10 -0.06 -52.77
C ASP A 165 18.92 -1.24 -53.32
N ALA A 166 18.86 -2.41 -52.67
CA ALA A 166 19.54 -3.62 -53.14
C ALA A 166 19.00 -4.09 -54.51
N VAL A 167 17.68 -4.08 -54.71
CA VAL A 167 17.05 -4.33 -56.02
C VAL A 167 17.47 -3.29 -57.06
N THR A 168 17.61 -2.02 -56.67
CA THR A 168 18.05 -0.94 -57.55
C THR A 168 19.52 -1.09 -57.95
N ILE A 169 20.40 -1.44 -57.01
CA ILE A 169 21.82 -1.76 -57.26
C ILE A 169 21.94 -3.00 -58.16
N GLN A 170 21.16 -4.05 -57.90
CA GLN A 170 21.15 -5.26 -58.74
C GLN A 170 20.68 -4.96 -60.18
N LYS A 171 19.70 -4.07 -60.34
CA LYS A 171 19.24 -3.59 -61.65
C LYS A 171 20.32 -2.81 -62.40
N TYR A 172 21.09 -1.94 -61.72
CA TYR A 172 22.23 -1.27 -62.34
C TYR A 172 23.36 -2.24 -62.69
N ALA A 173 23.68 -3.19 -61.80
CA ALA A 173 24.68 -4.23 -62.06
C ALA A 173 24.33 -5.07 -63.32
N LEU A 174 23.06 -5.44 -63.50
CA LEU A 174 22.59 -6.13 -64.71
C LEU A 174 22.69 -5.26 -65.98
N GLN A 175 22.49 -3.94 -65.86
CA GLN A 175 22.68 -3.01 -66.97
C GLN A 175 24.17 -2.84 -67.34
N ASP A 176 25.05 -2.74 -66.34
CA ASP A 176 26.49 -2.57 -66.55
C ASP A 176 27.16 -3.86 -67.02
N ASP A 177 26.71 -5.03 -66.55
CA ASP A 177 27.05 -6.35 -67.12
C ASP A 177 26.57 -6.48 -68.59
N GLY A 178 25.41 -5.90 -68.92
CA GLY A 178 24.96 -5.71 -70.30
C GLY A 178 25.90 -4.84 -71.15
N LYS A 179 26.33 -3.67 -70.62
CA LYS A 179 27.31 -2.79 -71.28
C LYS A 179 28.67 -3.47 -71.43
N LEU A 180 29.12 -4.19 -70.41
CA LEU A 180 30.37 -4.96 -70.42
C LEU A 180 30.38 -5.98 -71.54
N ARG A 181 29.33 -6.79 -71.71
CA ARG A 181 29.22 -7.73 -72.84
C ARG A 181 29.37 -7.03 -74.21
N VAL A 182 28.72 -5.88 -74.40
CA VAL A 182 28.81 -5.11 -75.66
C VAL A 182 30.23 -4.54 -75.86
N LEU A 183 30.86 -4.01 -74.81
CA LEU A 183 32.23 -3.49 -74.86
C LEU A 183 33.25 -4.60 -75.09
N THR A 184 33.13 -5.75 -74.44
CA THR A 184 33.97 -6.93 -74.67
C THR A 184 33.85 -7.42 -76.11
N GLN A 185 32.63 -7.56 -76.63
CA GLN A 185 32.41 -7.95 -78.03
C GLN A 185 33.02 -6.95 -79.02
N GLN A 186 32.95 -5.65 -78.73
CA GLN A 186 33.59 -4.61 -79.53
C GLN A 186 35.13 -4.67 -79.43
N VAL A 187 35.69 -4.96 -78.24
CA VAL A 187 37.14 -5.16 -78.06
C VAL A 187 37.60 -6.40 -78.84
N GLU A 188 36.93 -7.54 -78.71
CA GLU A 188 37.25 -8.76 -79.46
C GLU A 188 37.26 -8.51 -80.98
N LYS A 189 36.25 -7.77 -81.49
CA LYS A 189 36.20 -7.36 -82.89
C LYS A 189 37.40 -6.49 -83.29
N MET A 190 37.71 -5.45 -82.51
CA MET A 190 38.87 -4.57 -82.78
C MET A 190 40.20 -5.35 -82.70
N THR A 191 40.32 -6.34 -81.81
CA THR A 191 41.48 -7.23 -81.71
C THR A 191 41.57 -8.18 -82.92
N MET A 192 40.45 -8.69 -83.43
CA MET A 192 40.44 -9.46 -84.69
C MET A 192 40.87 -8.60 -85.88
N GLU A 193 40.36 -7.38 -86.02
CA GLU A 193 40.76 -6.45 -87.09
C GLU A 193 42.24 -6.03 -86.98
N ALA A 194 42.75 -5.82 -85.76
CA ALA A 194 44.17 -5.55 -85.53
C ALA A 194 45.05 -6.75 -85.90
N ASN A 195 44.66 -7.97 -85.50
CA ASN A 195 45.39 -9.21 -85.84
C ASN A 195 45.37 -9.50 -87.35
N GLN A 196 44.28 -9.16 -88.06
CA GLN A 196 44.24 -9.24 -89.53
C GLN A 196 45.23 -8.25 -90.17
N LYS A 197 45.28 -7.00 -89.70
CA LYS A 197 46.24 -6.00 -90.18
C LYS A 197 47.69 -6.38 -89.86
N HIS A 198 47.95 -6.97 -88.69
CA HIS A 198 49.29 -7.47 -88.35
C HIS A 198 49.74 -8.57 -89.32
N LYS A 199 48.88 -9.56 -89.62
CA LYS A 199 49.19 -10.61 -90.61
C LYS A 199 49.44 -10.07 -92.02
N ILE A 200 48.72 -9.03 -92.44
CA ILE A 200 48.98 -8.37 -93.73
C ILE A 200 50.37 -7.71 -93.68
N LEU A 201 50.69 -6.97 -92.61
CA LEU A 201 52.00 -6.35 -92.44
C LEU A 201 53.15 -7.37 -92.39
N ASP A 202 52.94 -8.52 -91.72
CA ASP A 202 53.93 -9.60 -91.66
C ASP A 202 54.19 -10.20 -93.05
N ASN A 203 53.13 -10.41 -93.86
CA ASN A 203 53.26 -10.88 -95.24
C ASN A 203 54.06 -9.88 -96.09
N GLU A 204 53.64 -8.60 -96.13
CA GLU A 204 54.32 -7.51 -96.86
C GLU A 204 55.80 -7.37 -96.43
N LEU A 205 56.08 -7.55 -95.14
CA LEU A 205 57.44 -7.58 -94.60
C LEU A 205 58.24 -8.80 -95.11
N THR A 206 57.65 -10.00 -95.15
CA THR A 206 58.33 -11.19 -95.71
C THR A 206 58.57 -11.07 -97.22
N GLU A 207 57.64 -10.48 -97.97
CA GLU A 207 57.82 -10.19 -99.39
C GLU A 207 58.96 -9.16 -99.59
N THR A 208 58.96 -8.07 -98.82
CA THR A 208 60.05 -7.07 -98.82
C THR A 208 61.41 -7.69 -98.49
N ILE A 209 61.47 -8.57 -97.49
CA ILE A 209 62.71 -9.29 -97.12
C ILE A 209 63.16 -10.23 -98.23
N SER A 210 62.24 -10.94 -98.90
CA SER A 210 62.61 -11.81 -100.04
C SER A 210 63.19 -11.01 -101.21
N ALA A 211 62.57 -9.88 -101.57
CA ALA A 211 63.09 -8.99 -102.61
C ALA A 211 64.46 -8.41 -102.26
N GLN A 212 64.70 -8.06 -100.99
CA GLN A 212 66.01 -7.62 -100.51
C GLN A 212 67.07 -8.73 -100.64
N ILE A 213 66.73 -9.98 -100.29
CA ILE A 213 67.63 -11.14 -100.45
C ILE A 213 67.96 -11.39 -101.92
N GLU A 214 66.99 -11.27 -102.83
CA GLU A 214 67.22 -11.37 -104.28
C GLU A 214 68.16 -10.26 -104.80
N LEU A 215 67.98 -9.02 -104.33
CA LEU A 215 68.87 -7.89 -104.67
C LEU A 215 70.30 -8.10 -104.13
N ASP A 216 70.45 -8.55 -102.89
CA ASP A 216 71.77 -8.83 -102.30
C ASP A 216 72.46 -10.02 -103.00
N LYS A 217 71.70 -11.05 -103.39
CA LYS A 217 72.20 -12.18 -104.19
C LYS A 217 72.66 -11.72 -105.58
N ALA A 218 71.90 -10.85 -106.25
CA ALA A 218 72.34 -10.23 -107.51
C ALA A 218 73.61 -9.37 -107.31
N ALA A 219 73.71 -8.63 -106.20
CA ALA A 219 74.89 -7.83 -105.87
C ALA A 219 76.13 -8.67 -105.52
N GLU A 220 75.98 -9.86 -104.93
CA GLU A 220 77.07 -10.85 -104.83
C GLU A 220 77.49 -11.39 -106.19
N ASP A 221 76.53 -11.70 -107.05
CA ASP A 221 76.80 -12.27 -108.37
C ASP A 221 77.52 -11.27 -109.29
N PHE A 222 77.15 -9.99 -109.26
CA PHE A 222 77.91 -8.91 -109.90
C PHE A 222 79.35 -8.79 -109.34
N ARG A 223 79.53 -8.94 -108.02
CA ARG A 223 80.87 -8.92 -107.39
C ARG A 223 81.71 -10.13 -107.82
N ARG A 224 81.12 -11.33 -107.93
CA ARG A 224 81.77 -12.54 -108.44
C ARG A 224 82.23 -12.36 -109.89
N VAL A 225 81.33 -11.97 -110.79
CA VAL A 225 81.65 -11.75 -112.22
C VAL A 225 82.71 -10.65 -112.39
N HIS A 226 82.70 -9.61 -111.56
CA HIS A 226 83.76 -8.60 -111.58
C HIS A 226 85.11 -9.14 -111.09
N HIS A 227 85.14 -10.07 -110.13
CA HIS A 227 86.36 -10.72 -109.67
C HIS A 227 86.92 -11.71 -110.70
N GLU A 228 86.07 -12.54 -111.31
CA GLU A 228 86.41 -13.44 -112.43
C GLU A 228 87.02 -12.66 -113.61
N ARG A 229 86.43 -11.51 -113.94
CA ARG A 229 86.97 -10.56 -114.94
C ARG A 229 88.34 -10.00 -114.56
N GLN A 230 88.59 -9.71 -113.28
CA GLN A 230 89.90 -9.22 -112.82
C GLN A 230 90.97 -10.31 -112.84
N GLU A 231 90.64 -11.55 -112.47
CA GLU A 231 91.58 -12.67 -112.55
C GLU A 231 91.92 -13.01 -114.02
N LEU A 232 90.95 -12.91 -114.95
CA LEU A 232 91.21 -12.97 -116.39
C LEU A 232 92.19 -11.88 -116.86
N ILE A 233 92.05 -10.64 -116.39
CA ILE A 233 92.99 -9.55 -116.69
C ILE A 233 94.40 -9.88 -116.13
N ARG A 234 94.49 -10.36 -114.89
CA ARG A 234 95.76 -10.73 -114.25
C ARG A 234 96.48 -11.87 -114.99
N GLN A 235 95.73 -12.83 -115.54
CA GLN A 235 96.26 -13.90 -116.38
C GLN A 235 96.79 -13.36 -117.72
N TRP A 236 96.08 -12.42 -118.35
CA TRP A 236 96.56 -11.70 -119.53
C TRP A 236 97.86 -10.90 -119.25
N GLU A 237 97.91 -10.16 -118.13
CA GLU A 237 99.09 -9.40 -117.71
C GLU A 237 100.31 -10.31 -117.50
N SER A 238 100.15 -11.43 -116.79
CA SER A 238 101.23 -12.41 -116.60
C SER A 238 101.69 -13.08 -117.90
N THR A 239 100.79 -13.24 -118.87
CA THR A 239 101.15 -13.75 -120.22
C THR A 239 102.01 -12.73 -120.97
N ILE A 240 101.75 -11.43 -120.80
CA ILE A 240 102.55 -10.34 -121.40
C ILE A 240 103.93 -10.22 -120.73
N GLU A 241 104.02 -10.36 -119.39
CA GLU A 241 105.32 -10.41 -118.69
C GLU A 241 106.20 -11.57 -119.16
N GLN A 242 105.62 -12.75 -119.39
CA GLN A 242 106.35 -13.90 -119.94
C GLN A 242 106.85 -13.66 -121.38
N MET A 243 106.12 -12.88 -122.18
CA MET A 243 106.56 -12.46 -123.50
C MET A 243 107.75 -11.49 -123.40
N GLN A 244 107.65 -10.43 -122.60
CA GLN A 244 108.73 -9.45 -122.42
C GLN A 244 110.03 -10.09 -121.87
N LYS A 245 109.91 -11.13 -121.04
CA LYS A 245 111.08 -11.89 -120.56
C LYS A 245 111.77 -12.68 -121.67
N ARG A 246 111.00 -13.23 -122.61
CA ARG A 246 111.54 -13.92 -123.81
C ARG A 246 112.26 -12.96 -124.74
N ASP A 247 111.73 -11.75 -124.92
CA ASP A 247 112.37 -10.71 -125.74
C ASP A 247 113.75 -10.33 -125.13
N GLN A 248 113.83 -10.17 -123.80
CA GLN A 248 115.10 -9.89 -123.10
C GLN A 248 116.11 -11.05 -123.14
N GLU A 249 115.65 -12.31 -123.23
CA GLU A 249 116.50 -13.48 -123.43
C GLU A 249 117.08 -13.56 -124.86
N ILE A 250 116.39 -12.98 -125.85
CA ILE A 250 116.84 -12.94 -127.27
C ILE A 250 117.92 -11.85 -127.46
N ASP A 251 117.71 -10.65 -126.92
CA ASP A 251 118.64 -9.50 -127.06
C ASP A 251 120.04 -9.76 -126.47
N HIS A 252 120.20 -10.76 -125.59
CA HIS A 252 121.50 -11.08 -124.98
C HIS A 252 122.29 -12.19 -125.72
N CYS A 253 121.77 -12.72 -126.84
CA CYS A 253 122.34 -13.89 -127.53
C CYS A 253 122.88 -13.62 -128.94
N ALA A 254 122.92 -12.36 -129.40
CA ALA A 254 123.53 -11.97 -130.67
C ALA A 254 124.24 -10.60 -130.56
N LEU A 255 125.45 -10.38 -131.07
CA LEU A 255 126.35 -11.30 -131.78
C LEU A 255 127.83 -10.95 -131.48
N LEU A 256 128.65 -11.97 -131.22
CA LEU A 256 130.11 -11.92 -131.40
C LEU A 256 130.45 -12.31 -132.86
N ASP A 257 131.71 -12.12 -133.29
CA ASP A 257 132.32 -12.70 -134.50
C ASP A 257 131.82 -12.20 -135.89
N THR A 258 132.60 -12.13 -136.98
CA THR A 258 134.07 -12.10 -137.29
C THR A 258 134.22 -11.60 -138.77
N LEU A 259 135.37 -11.27 -139.42
CA LEU A 259 136.82 -11.16 -139.14
C LEU A 259 137.49 -10.27 -140.23
N LYS A 260 138.83 -10.05 -140.12
CA LYS A 260 139.80 -9.58 -141.15
C LYS A 260 139.67 -8.11 -141.61
N ALA A 261 140.60 -7.20 -141.28
CA ALA A 261 142.04 -7.12 -141.63
C ALA A 261 142.26 -6.87 -143.15
N THR A 262 143.17 -6.01 -143.62
CA THR A 262 144.66 -5.98 -143.49
C THR A 262 145.23 -4.68 -144.13
N VAL A 263 146.49 -4.23 -144.03
CA VAL A 263 147.62 -4.27 -143.05
C VAL A 263 148.78 -3.41 -143.66
N ASP A 264 149.83 -3.06 -142.89
CA ASP A 264 151.09 -2.39 -143.32
C ASP A 264 151.00 -0.88 -143.74
N ARG A 265 151.96 0.01 -143.42
CA ARG A 265 153.25 -0.12 -142.68
C ARG A 265 153.64 1.18 -141.92
N THR A 266 153.84 1.05 -140.60
CA THR A 266 154.99 1.53 -139.77
C THR A 266 155.79 2.80 -140.11
N ALA A 267 156.05 3.67 -139.10
CA ALA A 267 157.35 3.83 -138.40
C ALA A 267 157.72 5.28 -137.92
N SER A 268 158.38 5.36 -136.74
CA SER A 268 159.26 6.44 -136.24
C SER A 268 158.65 7.79 -135.81
N ASP A 269 158.18 7.86 -134.55
CA ASP A 269 158.90 8.44 -133.39
C ASP A 269 160.05 9.44 -133.71
N LEU A 270 160.22 10.58 -133.02
CA LEU A 270 160.70 10.64 -131.61
C LEU A 270 160.58 12.06 -130.95
N GLU A 271 161.06 12.14 -129.69
CA GLU A 271 161.13 13.30 -128.76
C GLU A 271 161.94 14.52 -129.32
N SER A 272 161.82 15.75 -128.80
CA SER A 272 162.30 16.15 -127.46
C SER A 272 162.22 17.68 -127.18
N LEU A 273 162.45 18.06 -125.90
CA LEU A 273 162.63 19.41 -125.31
C LEU A 273 161.39 20.35 -125.35
N ARG A 274 160.91 20.98 -124.27
CA ARG A 274 161.47 21.70 -123.08
C ARG A 274 161.82 23.18 -123.28
N THR A 275 160.89 24.05 -122.86
CA THR A 275 161.05 25.25 -122.00
C THR A 275 162.19 26.26 -122.24
N GLU A 276 161.84 27.53 -122.51
CA GLU A 276 162.18 28.76 -121.74
C GLU A 276 161.44 29.98 -122.36
N ILE A 277 160.73 30.87 -121.63
CA ILE A 277 161.11 31.98 -120.71
C ILE A 277 161.36 33.35 -121.43
N ALA A 278 160.88 34.42 -120.77
CA ALA A 278 161.25 35.85 -120.89
C ALA A 278 160.80 36.71 -122.11
N ASN A 279 159.79 37.53 -121.83
CA ASN A 279 159.84 39.01 -121.83
C ASN A 279 159.74 39.87 -123.12
N LEU A 280 158.69 40.70 -123.07
CA LEU A 280 158.62 42.13 -123.44
C LEU A 280 158.70 42.56 -124.91
N LYS A 281 157.58 43.15 -125.37
CA LYS A 281 157.45 44.10 -126.48
C LYS A 281 157.99 43.68 -127.87
N LYS A 282 158.31 42.41 -128.08
CA LYS A 282 158.15 41.81 -129.41
C LYS A 282 156.68 41.52 -129.66
N GLU A 283 156.22 41.84 -130.87
CA GLU A 283 154.81 41.90 -131.23
C GLU A 283 154.24 40.54 -131.66
N ILE A 284 154.51 39.54 -130.82
CA ILE A 284 154.08 38.14 -130.93
C ILE A 284 152.68 38.08 -130.29
N GLN A 285 151.67 38.29 -131.13
CA GLN A 285 150.34 38.75 -130.75
C GLN A 285 149.25 37.71 -131.09
N GLU A 286 149.38 36.49 -130.56
CA GLU A 286 148.57 35.31 -130.95
C GLU A 286 147.97 34.57 -129.72
N LYS A 287 147.01 35.07 -128.94
CA LYS A 287 145.71 35.75 -129.18
C LYS A 287 144.57 34.81 -129.65
N HIS A 288 143.45 34.70 -128.92
CA HIS A 288 142.35 35.68 -128.70
C HIS A 288 141.20 35.43 -129.70
N VAL A 289 140.27 36.37 -129.82
CA VAL A 289 139.21 36.33 -130.85
C VAL A 289 139.81 36.56 -132.26
N ARG A 290 139.49 35.66 -133.22
CA ARG A 290 139.58 35.73 -134.73
C ARG A 290 140.76 35.05 -135.50
N SER A 291 140.37 34.01 -136.26
CA SER A 291 140.35 33.93 -137.75
C SER A 291 141.57 33.56 -138.64
N PHE A 292 141.29 32.62 -139.57
CA PHE A 292 141.63 32.60 -141.02
C PHE A 292 143.06 32.26 -141.54
N ILE A 293 143.11 31.37 -142.57
CA ILE A 293 144.07 31.35 -143.72
C ILE A 293 145.53 30.89 -143.42
N LYS A 294 146.34 30.19 -144.26
CA LYS A 294 146.25 29.63 -145.65
C LYS A 294 147.30 28.49 -145.90
N LEU A 295 147.16 27.75 -147.02
CA LEU A 295 148.13 27.41 -148.12
C LEU A 295 149.68 27.43 -147.86
N PHE A 296 150.59 26.69 -148.53
CA PHE A 296 150.58 25.88 -149.79
C PHE A 296 151.95 25.13 -149.99
N ILE A 297 152.01 24.12 -150.90
CA ILE A 297 153.21 23.53 -151.59
C ILE A 297 154.35 22.90 -150.70
N PRO A 298 155.34 22.13 -151.25
CA PRO A 298 155.67 21.86 -152.66
C PRO A 298 155.91 20.40 -153.14
N ARG A 299 155.60 20.22 -154.44
CA ARG A 299 156.37 19.52 -155.49
C ARG A 299 156.63 18.00 -155.44
N ASN A 300 155.97 17.36 -156.42
CA ASN A 300 156.59 16.58 -157.53
C ASN A 300 157.07 15.14 -157.20
N LEU A 301 157.41 14.26 -158.17
CA LEU A 301 157.76 14.44 -159.60
C LEU A 301 157.51 13.14 -160.41
N LYS A 302 157.47 13.26 -161.76
CA LYS A 302 157.70 12.23 -162.83
C LYS A 302 156.46 11.70 -163.60
N GLN A 303 156.49 11.58 -164.93
CA GLN A 303 157.38 12.18 -165.95
C GLN A 303 156.83 11.98 -167.40
N LEU A 304 157.01 12.98 -168.29
CA LEU A 304 157.22 12.85 -169.77
C LEU A 304 156.11 12.13 -170.62
N ILE A 305 155.86 12.36 -171.92
CA ILE A 305 156.52 13.08 -173.03
C ILE A 305 155.45 13.89 -173.84
N CYS A 306 155.91 14.92 -174.57
CA CYS A 306 155.29 15.72 -175.64
C CYS A 306 153.99 15.25 -176.36
N HIS A 307 153.12 16.25 -176.67
CA HIS A 307 151.97 16.31 -177.61
C HIS A 307 150.54 15.91 -177.14
N GLN A 308 149.61 16.86 -177.43
CA GLN A 308 148.14 16.76 -177.68
C GLN A 308 147.13 16.39 -176.56
N GLU A 309 146.30 17.40 -176.24
CA GLU A 309 144.82 17.44 -176.04
C GLU A 309 144.02 16.35 -175.27
N LYS A 310 143.36 16.81 -174.19
CA LYS A 310 142.05 16.38 -173.60
C LYS A 310 141.63 14.89 -173.60
N GLU A 311 141.56 14.26 -172.40
CA GLU A 311 140.42 13.35 -172.08
C GLU A 311 140.22 12.96 -170.59
N THR A 312 141.27 12.79 -169.78
CA THR A 312 141.25 11.85 -168.63
C THR A 312 140.61 12.31 -167.29
N GLN A 313 139.93 13.46 -167.21
CA GLN A 313 139.43 14.00 -165.92
C GLN A 313 138.09 13.41 -165.41
N MET A 314 137.37 12.59 -166.19
CA MET A 314 135.97 12.25 -165.88
C MET A 314 135.78 11.19 -164.75
N ASN A 315 136.68 10.23 -164.58
CA ASN A 315 136.38 9.02 -163.81
C ASN A 315 136.52 9.17 -162.28
N GLN A 316 137.49 9.95 -161.79
CA GLN A 316 137.72 10.12 -160.34
C GLN A 316 136.55 10.81 -159.60
N LEU A 317 135.68 11.54 -160.31
CA LEU A 317 134.50 12.19 -159.75
C LEU A 317 133.36 11.22 -159.40
N LYS A 318 133.28 10.04 -160.04
CA LYS A 318 132.17 9.09 -159.84
C LYS A 318 132.27 8.31 -158.53
N GLU A 319 133.49 7.89 -158.17
CA GLU A 319 133.73 7.03 -157.01
C GLU A 319 133.56 7.79 -155.67
N LEU A 320 133.97 9.06 -155.64
CA LEU A 320 133.78 9.96 -154.50
C LEU A 320 132.29 10.21 -154.21
N HIS A 321 131.48 10.32 -155.27
CA HIS A 321 130.03 10.53 -155.16
C HIS A 321 129.32 9.33 -154.52
N PHE A 322 129.76 8.10 -154.82
CA PHE A 322 129.15 6.89 -154.27
C PHE A 322 129.33 6.80 -152.73
N LYS A 323 130.56 7.00 -152.23
CA LYS A 323 130.83 6.99 -150.78
C LYS A 323 130.05 8.05 -150.01
N LYS A 324 129.96 9.29 -150.54
CA LYS A 324 129.14 10.34 -149.91
C LYS A 324 127.64 10.07 -149.95
N THR A 325 127.15 9.27 -150.90
CA THR A 325 125.74 8.84 -150.93
C THR A 325 125.46 7.81 -149.83
N GLN A 326 126.39 6.87 -149.58
CA GLN A 326 126.26 5.84 -148.56
C GLN A 326 126.30 6.39 -147.12
N GLU A 327 127.17 7.35 -146.84
CA GLU A 327 127.20 8.04 -145.54
C GLU A 327 125.88 8.79 -145.23
N LEU A 328 125.26 9.38 -146.25
CA LEU A 328 124.01 10.15 -146.12
C LEU A 328 122.82 9.23 -145.79
N GLN A 329 122.81 8.01 -146.34
CA GLN A 329 121.81 6.97 -146.02
C GLN A 329 121.88 6.56 -144.53
N ILE A 330 123.09 6.31 -144.01
CA ILE A 330 123.30 5.90 -142.60
C ILE A 330 122.81 6.99 -141.62
N GLN A 331 122.99 8.28 -141.96
CA GLN A 331 122.49 9.37 -141.11
C GLN A 331 120.96 9.47 -141.11
N ARG A 332 120.29 9.21 -142.25
CA ARG A 332 118.81 9.14 -142.31
C ARG A 332 118.23 7.99 -141.49
N GLU A 333 118.95 6.88 -141.36
CA GLU A 333 118.50 5.76 -140.54
C GLU A 333 118.62 6.06 -139.03
N LYS A 334 119.67 6.81 -138.63
CA LYS A 334 119.77 7.36 -137.27
C LYS A 334 118.70 8.42 -136.98
N GLU A 335 118.41 9.30 -137.94
CA GLU A 335 117.32 10.28 -137.85
C GLU A 335 115.96 9.60 -137.57
N LYS A 336 115.64 8.53 -138.31
CA LYS A 336 114.43 7.72 -138.07
C LYS A 336 114.39 7.09 -136.67
N SER A 337 115.52 6.58 -136.18
CA SER A 337 115.61 6.00 -134.82
C SER A 337 115.27 7.03 -133.74
N ILE A 338 115.84 8.23 -133.85
CA ILE A 338 115.59 9.33 -132.90
C ILE A 338 114.12 9.81 -132.97
N ILE A 339 113.52 9.84 -134.16
CA ILE A 339 112.09 10.16 -134.33
C ILE A 339 111.21 9.13 -133.59
N ALA A 340 111.52 7.84 -133.67
CA ALA A 340 110.77 6.79 -132.97
C ALA A 340 110.87 6.92 -131.44
N GLU A 341 112.06 7.26 -130.89
CA GLU A 341 112.24 7.54 -129.46
C GLU A 341 111.44 8.78 -129.01
N ILE A 342 111.39 9.83 -129.85
CA ILE A 342 110.57 11.03 -129.59
C ILE A 342 109.07 10.69 -129.60
N GLU A 343 108.60 9.82 -130.49
CA GLU A 343 107.19 9.41 -130.50
C GLU A 343 106.84 8.49 -129.30
N GLY A 344 107.72 7.58 -128.91
CA GLY A 344 107.57 6.73 -127.73
C GLY A 344 107.50 7.55 -126.42
N THR A 345 108.46 8.45 -126.22
CA THR A 345 108.46 9.35 -125.04
C THR A 345 107.23 10.27 -125.01
N ARG A 346 106.79 10.77 -126.17
CA ARG A 346 105.56 11.58 -126.31
C ARG A 346 104.28 10.77 -126.04
N GLY A 347 104.28 9.46 -126.32
CA GLY A 347 103.24 8.52 -125.89
C GLY A 347 103.16 8.38 -124.37
N SER A 348 104.29 8.13 -123.71
CA SER A 348 104.37 8.08 -122.24
C SER A 348 103.91 9.39 -121.58
N LEU A 349 104.25 10.54 -122.18
CA LEU A 349 103.82 11.86 -121.71
C LEU A 349 102.29 12.05 -121.82
N LYS A 350 101.65 11.56 -122.90
CA LYS A 350 100.17 11.49 -122.99
C LYS A 350 99.56 10.64 -121.89
N ASN A 351 100.12 9.47 -121.60
CA ASN A 351 99.61 8.56 -120.56
C ASN A 351 99.71 9.19 -119.17
N LEU A 352 100.85 9.80 -118.83
CA LEU A 352 101.03 10.57 -117.59
C LEU A 352 100.01 11.71 -117.45
N ASN A 353 99.81 12.50 -118.51
CA ASN A 353 98.84 13.61 -118.53
C ASN A 353 97.39 13.10 -118.38
N SER A 354 97.04 11.94 -118.95
CA SER A 354 95.74 11.30 -118.75
C SER A 354 95.51 10.83 -117.30
N ARG A 355 96.59 10.41 -116.61
CA ARG A 355 96.55 9.98 -115.20
C ARG A 355 96.44 11.17 -114.26
N LEU A 356 97.10 12.29 -114.60
CA LEU A 356 96.99 13.57 -113.92
C LEU A 356 95.55 14.11 -114.00
N ARG A 357 94.95 14.14 -115.21
CA ARG A 357 93.52 14.50 -115.40
C ARG A 357 92.52 13.61 -114.65
N LYS A 358 92.85 12.33 -114.40
CA LYS A 358 92.01 11.47 -113.54
C LYS A 358 92.07 11.92 -112.08
N LEU A 359 93.27 12.17 -111.56
CA LEU A 359 93.45 12.72 -110.21
C LEU A 359 92.77 14.08 -110.05
N ASP A 360 92.85 14.97 -111.06
CA ASP A 360 92.09 16.23 -111.07
C ASP A 360 90.56 16.00 -111.01
N SER A 361 90.05 14.98 -111.71
CA SER A 361 88.63 14.61 -111.65
C SER A 361 88.21 14.01 -110.31
N ASP A 362 89.13 13.36 -109.61
CA ASP A 362 88.87 12.71 -108.31
C ASP A 362 89.01 13.70 -107.14
N THR A 363 89.90 14.70 -107.23
CA THR A 363 89.95 15.81 -106.27
C THR A 363 88.73 16.73 -106.40
N LEU A 364 88.20 16.97 -107.61
CA LEU A 364 86.93 17.66 -107.80
C LEU A 364 85.75 16.92 -107.14
N LYS A 365 85.67 15.59 -107.26
CA LYS A 365 84.66 14.77 -106.54
C LYS A 365 84.85 14.85 -105.02
N GLN A 366 86.09 14.87 -104.53
CA GLN A 366 86.35 15.03 -103.10
C GLN A 366 85.92 16.41 -102.59
N GLN A 367 86.08 17.49 -103.37
CA GLN A 367 85.53 18.81 -103.03
C GLN A 367 84.00 18.80 -103.01
N GLU A 368 83.35 18.14 -103.97
CA GLU A 368 81.89 17.98 -103.98
C GLU A 368 81.37 17.16 -102.78
N ILE A 369 82.08 16.11 -102.39
CA ILE A 369 81.79 15.33 -101.16
C ILE A 369 81.97 16.19 -99.91
N MET A 370 83.03 17.00 -99.82
CA MET A 370 83.24 17.93 -98.70
C MET A 370 82.09 18.94 -98.58
N TYR A 371 81.70 19.61 -99.68
CA TYR A 371 80.58 20.56 -99.67
C TYR A 371 79.26 19.92 -99.21
N ASN A 372 78.99 18.68 -99.60
CA ASN A 372 77.81 17.93 -99.15
C ASN A 372 77.90 17.55 -97.65
N GLN A 373 79.09 17.24 -97.15
CA GLN A 373 79.31 16.97 -95.72
C GLN A 373 79.20 18.25 -94.88
N ASP A 374 79.75 19.38 -95.32
CA ASP A 374 79.63 20.68 -94.66
C ASP A 374 78.15 21.13 -94.57
N PHE A 375 77.36 20.91 -95.63
CA PHE A 375 75.92 21.18 -95.60
C PHE A 375 75.18 20.29 -94.58
N TYR A 376 75.54 19.00 -94.50
CA TYR A 376 74.98 18.09 -93.50
C TYR A 376 75.38 18.47 -92.07
N ILE A 377 76.64 18.88 -91.86
CA ILE A 377 77.14 19.43 -90.58
C ILE A 377 76.31 20.65 -90.17
N GLN A 378 76.12 21.65 -91.04
CA GLN A 378 75.28 22.81 -90.73
C GLN A 378 73.83 22.46 -90.38
N GLN A 379 73.27 21.40 -91.00
CA GLN A 379 71.92 20.92 -90.67
C GLN A 379 71.89 20.25 -89.28
N VAL A 380 72.92 19.48 -88.92
CA VAL A 380 73.10 18.89 -87.59
C VAL A 380 73.35 19.97 -86.54
N GLU A 381 74.17 20.98 -86.81
CA GLU A 381 74.44 22.12 -85.92
C GLU A 381 73.16 22.89 -85.58
N ARG A 382 72.32 23.23 -86.58
CA ARG A 382 71.02 23.87 -86.36
C ARG A 382 70.08 23.01 -85.51
N ARG A 383 70.16 21.69 -85.62
CA ARG A 383 69.42 20.75 -84.77
C ARG A 383 70.01 20.68 -83.36
N LEU A 384 71.33 20.79 -83.23
CA LEU A 384 72.06 20.80 -81.95
C LEU A 384 71.80 22.08 -81.14
N SER A 385 71.76 23.26 -81.77
CA SER A 385 71.38 24.52 -81.11
C SER A 385 69.98 24.46 -80.51
N ARG A 386 68.99 23.96 -81.29
CA ARG A 386 67.63 23.73 -80.80
C ARG A 386 67.59 22.74 -79.63
N LEU A 387 68.40 21.68 -79.65
CA LEU A 387 68.51 20.71 -78.56
C LEU A 387 69.31 21.23 -77.35
N LYS A 388 70.15 22.26 -77.51
CA LYS A 388 70.86 22.95 -76.41
C LYS A 388 70.00 24.01 -75.69
N GLY A 389 68.82 24.33 -76.21
CA GLY A 389 67.91 25.31 -75.63
C GLY A 389 68.03 26.73 -76.21
N ASP A 390 68.77 26.92 -77.31
CA ASP A 390 68.75 28.17 -78.08
C ASP A 390 67.47 28.23 -78.93
N VAL A 391 66.37 28.56 -78.25
CA VAL A 391 65.05 28.84 -78.85
C VAL A 391 65.00 30.32 -79.27
N ASN A 392 64.15 30.67 -80.25
CA ASN A 392 63.87 32.08 -80.57
C ASN A 392 63.45 32.85 -79.32
N THR A 393 63.90 34.11 -79.22
CA THR A 393 63.62 35.03 -78.09
C THR A 393 62.15 35.09 -77.72
N ASP A 394 61.28 35.02 -78.72
CA ASP A 394 59.85 35.30 -78.61
C ASP A 394 59.11 34.11 -78.00
N GLU A 395 59.48 32.87 -78.39
CA GLU A 395 58.95 31.65 -77.77
C GLU A 395 59.42 31.52 -76.31
N ARG A 396 60.67 31.93 -76.02
CA ARG A 396 61.17 32.02 -74.65
C ARG A 396 60.38 33.04 -73.82
N GLN A 397 60.11 34.23 -74.36
CA GLN A 397 59.30 35.24 -73.69
C GLN A 397 57.86 34.76 -73.43
N VAL A 398 57.25 34.04 -74.37
CA VAL A 398 55.90 33.45 -74.18
C VAL A 398 55.92 32.40 -73.07
N LEU A 399 56.96 31.56 -72.97
CA LEU A 399 57.09 30.57 -71.89
C LEU A 399 57.40 31.21 -70.54
N GLU A 400 58.28 32.22 -70.47
CA GLU A 400 58.56 32.99 -69.24
C GLU A 400 57.32 33.79 -68.78
N ALA A 401 56.51 34.32 -69.72
CA ALA A 401 55.20 34.91 -69.44
C ALA A 401 54.20 33.86 -68.90
N LYS A 402 54.17 32.66 -69.46
CA LYS A 402 53.29 31.58 -68.97
C LYS A 402 53.70 31.07 -67.59
N VAL A 403 55.01 30.99 -67.31
CA VAL A 403 55.54 30.66 -65.98
C VAL A 403 55.19 31.74 -64.97
N THR A 404 55.32 33.03 -65.30
CA THR A 404 54.98 34.13 -64.38
C THR A 404 53.47 34.28 -64.15
N GLU A 405 52.63 33.95 -65.13
CA GLU A 405 51.17 33.82 -64.95
C GLU A 405 50.82 32.64 -64.01
N LEU A 406 51.49 31.50 -64.17
CA LEU A 406 51.28 30.31 -63.34
C LEU A 406 51.81 30.49 -61.90
N THR A 407 52.93 31.18 -61.69
CA THR A 407 53.40 31.50 -60.33
C THR A 407 52.52 32.56 -59.67
N LYS A 408 52.06 33.58 -60.40
CA LYS A 408 51.10 34.57 -59.87
C LYS A 408 49.79 33.92 -59.44
N THR A 409 49.21 33.07 -60.28
CA THR A 409 47.98 32.34 -59.93
C THR A 409 48.19 31.32 -58.80
N LEU A 410 49.38 30.69 -58.69
CA LEU A 410 49.73 29.86 -57.54
C LEU A 410 49.77 30.69 -56.23
N GLU A 411 50.39 31.87 -56.24
CA GLU A 411 50.47 32.74 -55.06
C GLU A 411 49.08 33.28 -54.67
N GLU A 412 48.26 33.70 -55.63
CA GLU A 412 46.85 34.07 -55.39
C GLU A 412 46.04 32.92 -54.75
N LYS A 413 46.32 31.66 -55.11
CA LYS A 413 45.69 30.49 -54.46
C LYS A 413 46.28 30.18 -53.08
N LYS A 414 47.58 30.41 -52.83
CA LYS A 414 48.15 30.33 -51.49
C LYS A 414 47.54 31.39 -50.56
N ASP A 415 47.42 32.64 -51.02
CA ASP A 415 46.84 33.73 -50.22
C ASP A 415 45.36 33.49 -49.93
N ALA A 416 44.60 33.00 -50.92
CA ALA A 416 43.22 32.56 -50.70
C ALA A 416 43.15 31.40 -49.67
N HIS A 417 44.05 30.43 -49.74
CA HIS A 417 44.14 29.34 -48.76
C HIS A 417 44.52 29.84 -47.36
N ASN A 418 45.51 30.74 -47.26
CA ASN A 418 45.95 31.34 -46.00
C ASN A 418 44.81 32.14 -45.34
N LEU A 419 44.04 32.89 -46.13
CA LEU A 419 42.85 33.60 -45.67
C LEU A 419 41.75 32.65 -45.17
N LEU A 420 41.44 31.59 -45.94
CA LEU A 420 40.50 30.54 -45.54
C LEU A 420 40.96 29.79 -44.28
N HIS A 421 42.25 29.53 -44.13
CA HIS A 421 42.82 28.87 -42.95
C HIS A 421 42.76 29.78 -41.71
N ALA A 422 43.00 31.08 -41.87
CA ALA A 422 42.82 32.07 -40.81
C ALA A 422 41.34 32.20 -40.39
N GLN A 423 40.42 32.25 -41.36
CA GLN A 423 38.97 32.23 -41.10
C GLN A 423 38.53 30.94 -40.41
N HIS A 424 39.02 29.77 -40.84
CA HIS A 424 38.73 28.48 -40.23
C HIS A 424 39.24 28.42 -38.77
N LYS A 425 40.47 28.86 -38.50
CA LYS A 425 41.00 28.96 -37.13
C LYS A 425 40.21 29.93 -36.25
N LYS A 426 39.70 31.03 -36.82
CA LYS A 426 38.81 31.94 -36.10
C LYS A 426 37.49 31.24 -35.77
N LEU A 427 36.81 30.65 -36.75
CA LEU A 427 35.56 29.91 -36.54
C LEU A 427 35.73 28.74 -35.55
N GLN A 428 36.86 28.02 -35.59
CA GLN A 428 37.19 26.97 -34.63
C GLN A 428 37.34 27.51 -33.20
N SER A 429 37.90 28.72 -33.05
CA SER A 429 38.01 29.42 -31.77
C SER A 429 36.63 29.91 -31.28
N ASP A 430 35.85 30.54 -32.16
CA ASP A 430 34.50 31.02 -31.89
C ASP A 430 33.58 29.86 -31.46
N VAL A 431 33.65 28.71 -32.16
CA VAL A 431 32.95 27.46 -31.79
C VAL A 431 33.39 26.94 -30.43
N HIS A 432 34.68 27.03 -30.07
CA HIS A 432 35.13 26.62 -28.74
C HIS A 432 34.62 27.55 -27.63
N PHE A 433 34.57 28.87 -27.87
CA PHE A 433 33.97 29.82 -26.93
C PHE A 433 32.46 29.61 -26.78
N ILE A 434 31.73 29.42 -27.88
CA ILE A 434 30.29 29.11 -27.86
C ILE A 434 30.03 27.80 -27.11
N LYS A 435 30.82 26.75 -27.38
CA LYS A 435 30.67 25.47 -26.66
C LYS A 435 30.90 25.64 -25.16
N ARG A 436 31.97 26.31 -24.75
CA ARG A 436 32.23 26.61 -23.32
C ARG A 436 31.13 27.45 -22.67
N ALA A 437 30.49 28.35 -23.44
CA ALA A 437 29.33 29.09 -22.97
C ALA A 437 28.08 28.20 -22.81
N MET A 438 27.81 27.28 -23.74
CA MET A 438 26.75 26.28 -23.58
C MET A 438 27.00 25.35 -22.39
N ASP A 439 28.24 24.86 -22.23
CA ASP A 439 28.61 23.98 -21.13
C ASP A 439 28.31 24.67 -19.78
N LYS A 440 28.70 25.95 -19.63
CA LYS A 440 28.41 26.76 -18.44
C LYS A 440 26.93 27.07 -18.25
N THR A 441 26.17 27.38 -19.30
CA THR A 441 24.71 27.57 -19.14
C THR A 441 23.98 26.25 -18.84
N GLY A 442 24.54 25.10 -19.22
CA GLY A 442 24.12 23.78 -18.77
C GLY A 442 24.39 23.52 -17.29
N GLU A 443 25.57 23.92 -16.78
CA GLU A 443 25.87 23.91 -15.33
C GLU A 443 24.90 24.83 -14.56
N GLU A 444 24.65 26.04 -15.05
CA GLU A 444 23.70 26.98 -14.44
C GLU A 444 22.25 26.44 -14.48
N MET A 445 21.83 25.83 -15.60
CA MET A 445 20.52 25.20 -15.73
C MET A 445 20.34 23.99 -14.82
N THR A 446 21.36 23.13 -14.67
CA THR A 446 21.30 21.98 -13.74
C THR A 446 21.31 22.43 -12.28
N GLY A 447 22.06 23.48 -11.93
CA GLY A 447 21.99 24.12 -10.61
C GLY A 447 20.61 24.71 -10.30
N LEU A 448 19.98 25.37 -11.28
CA LEU A 448 18.60 25.86 -11.15
C LEU A 448 17.58 24.70 -11.04
N MET A 449 17.77 23.61 -11.78
CA MET A 449 16.92 22.41 -11.69
C MET A 449 16.97 21.79 -10.29
N VAL A 450 18.17 21.57 -9.75
CA VAL A 450 18.36 21.10 -8.36
C VAL A 450 17.71 22.06 -7.37
N ARG A 451 17.82 23.38 -7.58
CA ARG A 451 17.18 24.37 -6.70
C ARG A 451 15.64 24.36 -6.80
N ILE A 452 15.08 24.07 -7.97
CA ILE A 452 13.64 23.85 -8.16
C ILE A 452 13.20 22.59 -7.41
N ASP A 453 13.96 21.50 -7.49
CA ASP A 453 13.65 20.26 -6.76
C ASP A 453 13.77 20.40 -5.24
N GLU A 454 14.74 21.18 -4.73
CA GLU A 454 14.82 21.57 -3.32
C GLU A 454 13.58 22.36 -2.86
N LEU A 455 13.13 23.33 -3.67
CA LEU A 455 11.95 24.16 -3.38
C LEU A 455 10.65 23.34 -3.48
N ASN A 456 10.56 22.43 -4.44
CA ASN A 456 9.46 21.47 -4.54
C ASN A 456 9.43 20.58 -3.29
N LEU A 457 10.55 20.00 -2.89
CA LEU A 457 10.65 19.18 -1.67
C LEU A 457 10.36 19.98 -0.38
N PHE A 458 10.67 21.27 -0.35
CA PHE A 458 10.28 22.17 0.75
C PHE A 458 8.76 22.39 0.78
N ASN A 459 8.16 22.80 -0.34
CA ASN A 459 6.71 22.97 -0.47
C ASN A 459 5.97 21.68 -0.09
N ASP A 460 6.46 20.53 -0.56
CA ASP A 460 5.90 19.20 -0.30
C ASP A 460 6.04 18.76 1.17
N LYS A 461 6.93 19.37 1.96
CA LYS A 461 7.00 19.23 3.43
C LYS A 461 6.02 20.18 4.12
N SER A 462 6.06 21.47 3.78
CA SER A 462 5.15 22.48 4.34
C SER A 462 3.68 22.16 4.10
N ASP A 463 3.34 21.56 2.95
CA ASP A 463 1.97 21.16 2.64
C ASP A 463 1.53 19.91 3.42
N LYS A 464 2.46 19.00 3.76
CA LYS A 464 2.21 17.89 4.70
C LYS A 464 2.06 18.39 6.13
N GLU A 465 2.82 19.41 6.53
CA GLU A 465 2.66 20.08 7.84
C GLU A 465 1.33 20.85 7.92
N LEU A 466 0.94 21.55 6.86
CA LEU A 466 -0.36 22.21 6.75
C LEU A 466 -1.52 21.20 6.82
N LYS A 467 -1.38 20.01 6.21
CA LYS A 467 -2.35 18.92 6.32
C LYS A 467 -2.43 18.37 7.75
N LYS A 468 -1.30 18.19 8.45
CA LYS A 468 -1.28 17.84 9.89
C LYS A 468 -1.94 18.90 10.77
N ALA A 469 -1.62 20.18 10.55
CA ALA A 469 -2.21 21.29 11.30
C ALA A 469 -3.72 21.44 11.07
N LYS A 470 -4.20 21.15 9.84
CA LYS A 470 -5.64 21.08 9.53
C LYS A 470 -6.33 19.93 10.26
N ALA A 471 -5.72 18.74 10.33
CA ALA A 471 -6.23 17.62 11.10
C ALA A 471 -6.31 17.95 12.60
N LEU A 472 -5.20 18.39 13.20
CA LEU A 472 -5.15 18.80 14.62
C LEU A 472 -6.18 19.89 14.96
N LYS A 473 -6.44 20.83 14.04
CA LYS A 473 -7.53 21.81 14.21
C LYS A 473 -8.91 21.14 14.21
N GLN A 474 -9.15 20.17 13.34
CA GLN A 474 -10.41 19.41 13.30
C GLN A 474 -10.61 18.59 14.58
N ASP A 475 -9.55 17.93 15.06
CA ASP A 475 -9.57 17.17 16.31
C ASP A 475 -9.88 18.09 17.52
N LEU A 476 -9.17 19.21 17.66
CA LEU A 476 -9.44 20.23 18.69
C LEU A 476 -10.85 20.83 18.58
N MET A 477 -11.41 20.96 17.37
CA MET A 477 -12.81 21.40 17.18
C MET A 477 -13.81 20.32 17.59
N ILE A 478 -13.47 19.02 17.48
CA ILE A 478 -14.31 17.93 17.99
C ILE A 478 -14.26 17.92 19.52
N GLU A 479 -13.08 18.09 20.12
CA GLU A 479 -12.90 18.20 21.57
C GLU A 479 -13.65 19.40 22.16
N ASP A 480 -13.53 20.60 21.58
CA ASP A 480 -14.29 21.79 21.98
C ASP A 480 -15.81 21.58 21.92
N ASN A 481 -16.32 20.93 20.88
CA ASN A 481 -17.75 20.59 20.78
C ASN A 481 -18.18 19.53 21.80
N LEU A 482 -17.32 18.54 22.09
CA LEU A 482 -17.58 17.51 23.11
C LEU A 482 -17.61 18.13 24.51
N LEU A 483 -16.63 18.98 24.84
CA LEU A 483 -16.59 19.75 26.09
C LEU A 483 -17.81 20.67 26.23
N LYS A 484 -18.28 21.31 25.14
CA LYS A 484 -19.53 22.10 25.14
C LYS A 484 -20.77 21.23 25.42
N LEU A 485 -20.82 20.01 24.91
CA LEU A 485 -21.91 19.07 25.21
C LEU A 485 -21.86 18.56 26.66
N GLU A 486 -20.67 18.32 27.22
CA GLU A 486 -20.50 17.96 28.63
C GLU A 486 -20.85 19.12 29.57
N LEU A 487 -20.38 20.34 29.26
CA LEU A 487 -20.72 21.55 30.01
C LEU A 487 -22.24 21.80 29.96
N LYS A 488 -22.90 21.55 28.81
CA LYS A 488 -24.37 21.58 28.73
C LYS A 488 -25.01 20.51 29.63
N ARG A 489 -24.59 19.25 29.55
CA ARG A 489 -25.13 18.16 30.41
C ARG A 489 -24.96 18.46 31.90
N LEU A 490 -23.80 19.00 32.30
CA LEU A 490 -23.52 19.41 33.69
C LEU A 490 -24.41 20.59 34.11
N ARG A 491 -24.63 21.56 33.22
CA ARG A 491 -25.53 22.71 33.47
C ARG A 491 -26.99 22.27 33.59
N ASP A 492 -27.46 21.41 32.69
CA ASP A 492 -28.82 20.86 32.73
C ASP A 492 -29.02 20.01 34.01
N THR A 493 -28.01 19.23 34.42
CA THR A 493 -27.99 18.50 35.70
C THR A 493 -28.01 19.44 36.91
N LEU A 494 -27.27 20.55 36.86
CA LEU A 494 -27.24 21.56 37.91
C LEU A 494 -28.59 22.28 38.04
N TYR A 495 -29.25 22.62 36.93
CA TYR A 495 -30.59 23.20 36.96
C TYR A 495 -31.63 22.22 37.52
N ASN A 496 -31.61 20.95 37.08
CA ASN A 496 -32.47 19.90 37.64
C ASN A 496 -32.25 19.73 39.16
N LYS A 497 -31.01 19.86 39.64
CA LYS A 497 -30.70 19.80 41.08
C LYS A 497 -31.12 21.07 41.84
N ALA A 498 -30.97 22.25 41.24
CA ALA A 498 -31.46 23.50 41.81
C ALA A 498 -33.00 23.51 41.93
N GLU A 499 -33.72 23.00 40.92
CA GLU A 499 -35.17 22.84 40.96
C GLU A 499 -35.61 21.81 42.02
N GLN A 500 -34.91 20.68 42.13
CA GLN A 500 -35.14 19.70 43.20
C GLN A 500 -34.96 20.35 44.58
N VAL A 501 -33.87 21.08 44.82
CA VAL A 501 -33.64 21.81 46.09
C VAL A 501 -34.74 22.84 46.34
N LEU A 502 -35.11 23.65 45.34
CA LEU A 502 -36.19 24.64 45.45
C LEU A 502 -37.55 23.98 45.79
N SER A 503 -37.84 22.81 45.22
CA SER A 503 -39.07 22.06 45.51
C SER A 503 -39.10 21.50 46.94
N LEU A 504 -37.95 21.02 47.43
CA LEU A 504 -37.78 20.54 48.80
C LEU A 504 -37.85 21.69 49.81
N GLU A 505 -37.26 22.85 49.49
CA GLU A 505 -37.32 24.05 50.32
C GLU A 505 -38.74 24.62 50.41
N LYS A 506 -39.47 24.70 49.28
CA LYS A 506 -40.91 25.02 49.28
C LYS A 506 -41.72 24.05 50.12
N ARG A 507 -41.47 22.74 50.02
CA ARG A 507 -42.15 21.71 50.82
C ARG A 507 -41.80 21.81 52.32
N LYS A 508 -40.55 22.11 52.65
CA LYS A 508 -40.09 22.38 54.03
C LYS A 508 -40.78 23.62 54.61
N LEU A 509 -40.84 24.72 53.86
CA LEU A 509 -41.52 25.93 54.31
C LEU A 509 -43.02 25.68 54.54
N HIS A 510 -43.70 24.99 53.61
CA HIS A 510 -45.11 24.65 53.79
C HIS A 510 -45.36 23.72 55.00
N LEU A 511 -44.48 22.74 55.24
CA LEU A 511 -44.54 21.89 56.44
C LEU A 511 -44.26 22.68 57.72
N ASN A 512 -43.30 23.63 57.71
CA ASN A 512 -43.03 24.50 58.85
C ASN A 512 -44.25 25.37 59.18
N THR A 513 -44.85 26.04 58.20
CA THR A 513 -46.06 26.86 58.41
C THR A 513 -47.23 26.02 58.93
N ALA A 514 -47.48 24.84 58.36
CA ALA A 514 -48.52 23.93 58.85
C ALA A 514 -48.24 23.43 60.29
N MET A 515 -46.97 23.22 60.65
CA MET A 515 -46.59 22.89 62.03
C MET A 515 -46.78 24.08 62.98
N GLU A 516 -46.42 25.29 62.57
CA GLU A 516 -46.63 26.53 63.33
C GLU A 516 -48.13 26.76 63.59
N GLU A 517 -48.97 26.67 62.54
CA GLU A 517 -50.44 26.71 62.63
C GLU A 517 -50.97 25.67 63.64
N ARG A 518 -50.57 24.39 63.52
CA ARG A 518 -50.98 23.34 64.47
C ARG A 518 -50.48 23.58 65.89
N THR A 519 -49.29 24.16 66.09
CA THR A 519 -48.83 24.50 67.45
C THR A 519 -49.63 25.65 68.06
N GLU A 520 -50.08 26.62 67.28
CA GLU A 520 -50.92 27.70 67.77
C GLU A 520 -52.37 27.22 68.03
N GLU A 521 -52.94 26.37 67.18
CA GLU A 521 -54.21 25.67 67.47
C GLU A 521 -54.14 24.90 68.80
N ILE A 522 -53.11 24.07 69.00
CA ILE A 522 -52.91 23.30 70.23
C ILE A 522 -52.75 24.24 71.44
N LYS A 523 -52.06 25.37 71.27
CA LYS A 523 -51.88 26.40 72.30
C LYS A 523 -53.18 27.12 72.66
N VAL A 524 -54.04 27.41 71.68
CA VAL A 524 -55.40 27.97 71.89
C VAL A 524 -56.30 26.93 72.59
N HIS A 525 -56.32 25.68 72.14
CA HIS A 525 -57.08 24.61 72.79
C HIS A 525 -56.59 24.35 74.22
N LYS A 526 -55.28 24.38 74.46
CA LYS A 526 -54.70 24.28 75.81
C LYS A 526 -55.13 25.45 76.70
N ALA A 527 -55.06 26.69 76.21
CA ALA A 527 -55.49 27.88 76.96
C ALA A 527 -57.01 27.86 77.28
N MET A 528 -57.83 27.29 76.38
CA MET A 528 -59.26 27.04 76.61
C MET A 528 -59.49 25.98 77.70
N ILE A 529 -58.74 24.87 77.69
CA ILE A 529 -58.83 23.85 78.74
C ILE A 529 -58.34 24.42 80.09
N GLU A 530 -57.28 25.23 80.09
CA GLU A 530 -56.78 25.93 81.28
C GLU A 530 -57.75 27.00 81.82
N SER A 531 -58.66 27.54 81.01
CA SER A 531 -59.75 28.41 81.52
C SER A 531 -60.93 27.60 82.05
N GLN A 532 -61.28 26.48 81.40
CA GLN A 532 -62.29 25.53 81.89
C GLN A 532 -61.89 24.91 83.25
N ILE A 533 -60.64 24.49 83.41
CA ILE A 533 -60.12 23.97 84.69
C ILE A 533 -60.23 25.04 85.79
N ARG A 534 -59.87 26.29 85.52
CA ARG A 534 -60.01 27.40 86.48
C ARG A 534 -61.47 27.68 86.86
N PHE A 535 -62.39 27.57 85.91
CA PHE A 535 -63.83 27.71 86.17
C PHE A 535 -64.35 26.59 87.09
N VAL A 536 -64.07 25.32 86.76
CA VAL A 536 -64.45 24.16 87.57
C VAL A 536 -63.80 24.19 88.96
N GLU A 537 -62.57 24.70 89.08
CA GLU A 537 -61.90 24.87 90.37
C GLU A 537 -62.50 26.02 91.20
N GLN A 538 -63.03 27.07 90.56
CA GLN A 538 -63.82 28.11 91.22
C GLN A 538 -65.19 27.57 91.68
N GLU A 539 -65.88 26.76 90.88
CA GLU A 539 -67.11 26.07 91.28
C GLU A 539 -66.86 25.14 92.47
N ARG A 540 -65.78 24.35 92.44
CA ARG A 540 -65.36 23.49 93.55
C ARG A 540 -65.09 24.28 94.82
N GLN A 541 -64.49 25.47 94.71
CA GLN A 541 -64.29 26.37 95.85
C GLN A 541 -65.61 26.91 96.41
N SER A 542 -66.57 27.29 95.55
CA SER A 542 -67.90 27.74 95.96
C SER A 542 -68.65 26.64 96.71
N VAL A 543 -68.72 25.43 96.14
CA VAL A 543 -69.37 24.27 96.77
C VAL A 543 -68.68 23.88 98.09
N SER A 544 -67.35 23.99 98.17
CA SER A 544 -66.60 23.75 99.42
C SER A 544 -66.93 24.80 100.50
N ALA A 545 -67.08 26.08 100.13
CA ALA A 545 -67.50 27.14 101.06
C ALA A 545 -68.94 26.91 101.55
N GLU A 546 -69.87 26.61 100.65
CA GLU A 546 -71.25 26.24 101.02
C GLU A 546 -71.29 25.03 101.95
N PHE A 547 -70.49 24.00 101.69
CA PHE A 547 -70.38 22.82 102.54
C PHE A 547 -69.84 23.16 103.94
N GLN A 548 -68.83 24.03 104.05
CA GLN A 548 -68.31 24.51 105.34
C GLN A 548 -69.36 25.33 106.11
N ASP A 549 -70.15 26.17 105.42
CA ASP A 549 -71.26 26.91 106.02
C ASP A 549 -72.34 25.96 106.57
N ARG A 550 -72.70 24.90 105.81
CA ARG A 550 -73.64 23.86 106.24
C ARG A 550 -73.12 23.10 107.45
N LEU A 551 -71.84 22.69 107.46
CA LEU A 551 -71.20 22.08 108.63
C LEU A 551 -71.25 23.01 109.85
N SER A 552 -70.92 24.30 109.69
CA SER A 552 -71.00 25.27 110.79
C SER A 552 -72.41 25.39 111.38
N LYS A 553 -73.44 25.19 110.54
CA LYS A 553 -74.86 25.23 110.94
C LYS A 553 -75.31 23.95 111.64
N ILE A 554 -74.75 22.80 111.27
CA ILE A 554 -74.93 21.53 111.99
C ILE A 554 -74.25 21.60 113.36
N GLU A 555 -73.01 22.09 113.43
CA GLU A 555 -72.25 22.24 114.69
C GLU A 555 -73.02 23.10 115.70
N LYS A 556 -73.56 24.25 115.25
CA LYS A 556 -74.42 25.15 116.05
C LYS A 556 -75.71 24.46 116.55
N LEU A 557 -76.24 23.47 115.82
CA LEU A 557 -77.40 22.69 116.24
C LEU A 557 -77.02 21.57 117.23
N ARG A 558 -75.87 20.90 117.03
CA ARG A 558 -75.38 19.87 117.97
C ARG A 558 -75.13 20.45 119.36
N CYS A 559 -74.38 21.55 119.44
CA CYS A 559 -74.11 22.21 120.71
C CYS A 559 -75.40 22.68 121.43
N ARG A 560 -76.44 23.08 120.67
CA ARG A 560 -77.75 23.43 121.23
C ARG A 560 -78.48 22.22 121.81
N TYR A 561 -78.34 21.04 121.20
CA TYR A 561 -78.85 19.77 121.74
C TYR A 561 -78.06 19.30 122.96
N GLU A 562 -76.72 19.37 122.94
CA GLU A 562 -75.86 18.99 124.06
C GLU A 562 -76.19 19.81 125.33
N ILE A 563 -76.38 21.13 125.18
CA ILE A 563 -76.83 22.01 126.27
C ILE A 563 -78.22 21.60 126.80
N LEU A 564 -79.17 21.26 125.91
CA LEU A 564 -80.52 20.84 126.32
C LEU A 564 -80.50 19.52 127.10
N THR A 565 -79.70 18.55 126.67
CA THR A 565 -79.55 17.25 127.36
C THR A 565 -78.92 17.41 128.75
N ILE A 566 -77.89 18.26 128.88
CA ILE A 566 -77.23 18.54 130.17
C ILE A 566 -78.20 19.24 131.14
N VAL A 567 -79.04 20.16 130.66
CA VAL A 567 -80.06 20.85 131.48
C VAL A 567 -81.20 19.92 131.95
N MET A 568 -81.37 18.75 131.31
CA MET A 568 -82.40 17.77 131.67
C MET A 568 -81.94 16.67 132.65
N MET A 569 -80.71 16.75 133.18
CA MET A 569 -80.22 15.85 134.25
C MET A 569 -80.20 16.55 135.62
N PRO A 570 -81.02 16.11 136.60
CA PRO A 570 -80.84 16.48 138.00
C PRO A 570 -79.53 15.90 138.58
N PRO A 571 -78.88 16.59 139.53
CA PRO A 571 -77.54 16.22 140.01
C PRO A 571 -77.54 15.14 141.09
N GLU A 572 -76.49 14.31 141.03
CA GLU A 572 -75.90 13.44 142.06
C GLU A 572 -76.83 12.46 142.82
N GLY A 573 -76.39 11.21 142.91
CA GLY A 573 -77.20 10.12 143.46
C GLY A 573 -76.73 9.63 144.82
N GLU A 574 -77.69 9.39 145.70
CA GLU A 574 -77.68 8.25 146.62
C GLU A 574 -79.13 7.73 146.78
N GLU A 575 -79.31 6.42 146.96
CA GLU A 575 -80.62 5.84 147.27
C GLU A 575 -80.92 5.96 148.76
N GLU A 576 -82.12 6.41 149.14
CA GLU A 576 -82.75 5.88 150.35
C GLU A 576 -84.29 5.94 150.30
N LYS A 577 -84.96 4.95 150.90
CA LYS A 577 -86.42 4.73 150.79
C LYS A 577 -87.11 5.03 152.13
N SER A 578 -88.06 5.97 152.11
CA SER A 578 -88.65 6.53 153.33
C SER A 578 -89.83 5.72 153.92
N GLN A 579 -90.19 6.03 155.17
CA GLN A 579 -90.98 5.21 156.10
C GLN A 579 -92.42 4.87 155.67
N THR A 580 -92.98 5.53 154.67
CA THR A 580 -94.36 5.32 154.18
C THR A 580 -94.64 3.85 153.81
N TYR A 581 -93.63 3.15 153.28
CA TYR A 581 -93.72 1.77 152.80
C TYR A 581 -94.21 0.77 153.86
N TYR A 582 -93.75 0.89 155.11
CA TYR A 582 -94.08 -0.08 156.18
C TYR A 582 -95.45 0.16 156.83
N VAL A 583 -95.94 1.40 156.81
CA VAL A 583 -97.30 1.73 157.31
C VAL A 583 -98.37 1.24 156.33
N ILE A 584 -98.12 1.37 155.03
CA ILE A 584 -99.03 0.89 153.97
C ILE A 584 -99.20 -0.63 154.05
N LYS A 585 -98.10 -1.39 154.21
CA LYS A 585 -98.16 -2.86 154.25
C LYS A 585 -99.02 -3.41 155.41
N ALA A 586 -99.04 -2.73 156.56
CA ALA A 586 -99.86 -3.14 157.71
C ALA A 586 -101.35 -2.78 157.59
N ALA A 587 -101.72 -1.88 156.67
CA ALA A 587 -103.12 -1.60 156.34
C ALA A 587 -103.66 -2.58 155.28
N GLN A 588 -102.82 -2.94 154.30
CA GLN A 588 -103.12 -3.86 153.20
C GLN A 588 -103.70 -5.20 153.69
N GLU A 589 -103.00 -5.93 154.57
CA GLU A 589 -103.43 -7.27 155.04
C GLU A 589 -104.80 -7.32 155.74
N LYS A 590 -105.41 -6.16 156.10
CA LYS A 590 -106.74 -6.08 156.70
C LYS A 590 -107.83 -5.53 155.76
N GLU A 591 -107.46 -4.86 154.68
CA GLU A 591 -108.41 -4.26 153.73
C GLU A 591 -108.45 -5.00 152.37
N ASP A 592 -107.34 -5.66 152.00
CA ASP A 592 -107.22 -6.42 150.75
C ASP A 592 -108.21 -7.59 150.69
N LEU A 593 -108.37 -8.36 151.78
CA LEU A 593 -109.35 -9.46 151.88
C LEU A 593 -110.82 -9.05 151.76
N GLN A 594 -111.13 -7.75 151.74
CA GLN A 594 -112.48 -7.24 151.47
C GLN A 594 -112.55 -6.39 150.19
N ARG A 595 -111.44 -5.79 149.73
CA ARG A 595 -111.34 -5.19 148.39
C ARG A 595 -111.22 -6.22 147.27
N GLU A 596 -110.60 -7.39 147.49
CA GLU A 596 -110.40 -8.40 146.43
C GLU A 596 -111.72 -8.86 145.79
N GLY A 597 -112.85 -8.81 146.52
CA GLY A 597 -114.18 -9.02 145.95
C GLY A 597 -114.58 -7.93 144.94
N ASP A 598 -114.67 -6.68 145.40
CA ASP A 598 -115.09 -5.54 144.57
C ASP A 598 -114.13 -5.28 143.39
N ASP A 599 -112.84 -5.54 143.59
CA ASP A 599 -111.78 -5.28 142.61
C ASP A 599 -111.74 -6.35 141.50
N LEU A 600 -112.25 -7.57 141.75
CA LEU A 600 -112.48 -8.58 140.70
C LEU A 600 -113.65 -8.17 139.78
N ASP A 601 -114.76 -7.69 140.33
CA ASP A 601 -115.91 -7.17 139.57
C ASP A 601 -115.60 -5.86 138.80
N ALA A 602 -114.56 -5.14 139.22
CA ALA A 602 -113.98 -4.03 138.46
C ALA A 602 -113.05 -4.52 137.33
N LYS A 603 -112.20 -5.51 137.60
CA LYS A 603 -111.27 -6.10 136.61
C LYS A 603 -111.99 -6.76 135.44
N ILE A 604 -113.10 -7.47 135.66
CA ILE A 604 -113.91 -8.08 134.59
C ILE A 604 -114.38 -7.03 133.58
N ARG A 605 -115.02 -5.95 134.05
CA ARG A 605 -115.53 -4.86 133.19
C ARG A 605 -114.44 -3.99 132.54
N LYS A 606 -113.18 -4.14 132.96
CA LYS A 606 -112.02 -3.53 132.31
C LYS A 606 -111.46 -4.46 131.23
N ALA A 607 -111.32 -5.75 131.52
CA ALA A 607 -110.89 -6.78 130.58
C ALA A 607 -111.82 -6.87 129.35
N GLU A 608 -113.14 -6.75 129.52
CA GLU A 608 -114.10 -6.70 128.41
C GLU A 608 -113.80 -5.57 127.41
N LYS A 609 -113.38 -4.39 127.90
CA LYS A 609 -113.02 -3.24 127.06
C LYS A 609 -111.64 -3.41 126.42
N GLU A 610 -110.70 -4.01 127.15
CA GLU A 610 -109.36 -4.31 126.65
C GLU A 610 -109.39 -5.39 125.56
N VAL A 611 -110.29 -6.38 125.64
CA VAL A 611 -110.55 -7.36 124.57
C VAL A 611 -111.07 -6.69 123.30
N ILE A 612 -112.04 -5.78 123.39
CA ILE A 612 -112.55 -5.03 122.23
C ILE A 612 -111.44 -4.18 121.59
N ALA A 613 -110.59 -3.53 122.40
CA ALA A 613 -109.45 -2.76 121.91
C ALA A 613 -108.41 -3.65 121.21
N LEU A 614 -108.08 -4.82 121.76
CA LEU A 614 -107.16 -5.80 121.17
C LEU A 614 -107.71 -6.42 119.88
N GLN A 615 -109.02 -6.67 119.80
CA GLN A 615 -109.67 -7.18 118.59
C GLN A 615 -109.60 -6.16 117.44
N ASN A 616 -109.75 -4.87 117.75
CA ASN A 616 -109.59 -3.78 116.77
C ASN A 616 -108.14 -3.62 116.30
N THR A 617 -107.15 -3.63 117.21
CA THR A 617 -105.73 -3.53 116.79
C THR A 617 -105.27 -4.75 116.00
N MET A 618 -105.77 -5.95 116.33
CA MET A 618 -105.47 -7.16 115.56
C MET A 618 -106.11 -7.14 114.16
N HIS A 619 -107.28 -6.51 113.98
CA HIS A 619 -107.86 -6.28 112.66
C HIS A 619 -106.99 -5.35 111.79
N VAL A 620 -106.51 -4.23 112.34
CA VAL A 620 -105.59 -3.32 111.64
C VAL A 620 -104.29 -4.04 111.28
N LEU A 621 -103.69 -4.76 112.23
CA LEU A 621 -102.43 -5.48 112.02
C LEU A 621 -102.56 -6.59 110.94
N ASN A 622 -103.70 -7.28 110.88
CA ASN A 622 -103.97 -8.29 109.86
C ASN A 622 -104.17 -7.66 108.48
N ASN A 623 -104.87 -6.53 108.37
CA ASN A 623 -105.01 -5.82 107.08
C ASN A 623 -103.67 -5.29 106.57
N CYS A 624 -102.84 -4.66 107.43
CA CYS A 624 -101.51 -4.22 107.04
C CYS A 624 -100.62 -5.39 106.61
N ASN A 625 -100.62 -6.51 107.32
CA ASN A 625 -99.89 -7.73 106.90
C ASN A 625 -100.44 -8.36 105.61
N SER A 626 -101.75 -8.25 105.35
CA SER A 626 -102.36 -8.72 104.11
C SER A 626 -101.89 -7.89 102.92
N ASN A 627 -101.92 -6.55 103.03
CA ASN A 627 -101.44 -5.65 101.98
C ASN A 627 -99.93 -5.78 101.77
N TYR A 628 -99.13 -5.87 102.84
CA TYR A 628 -97.69 -6.12 102.75
C TYR A 628 -97.36 -7.47 102.09
N ARG A 629 -98.20 -8.50 102.26
CA ARG A 629 -98.08 -9.76 101.51
C ARG A 629 -98.57 -9.67 100.07
N ASN A 630 -99.44 -8.73 99.73
CA ASN A 630 -99.91 -8.51 98.37
C ASN A 630 -98.88 -7.72 97.54
N SER A 631 -98.21 -6.72 98.09
CA SER A 631 -97.15 -5.96 97.38
C SER A 631 -95.91 -6.80 97.04
N PHE A 632 -95.68 -7.91 97.75
CA PHE A 632 -94.65 -8.90 97.42
C PHE A 632 -95.16 -10.11 96.60
N LYS A 633 -96.42 -10.13 96.13
CA LYS A 633 -96.86 -11.14 95.17
C LYS A 633 -96.32 -10.83 93.78
N THR A 634 -95.53 -11.74 93.24
CA THR A 634 -95.13 -11.75 91.83
C THR A 634 -96.35 -11.77 90.91
N VAL A 635 -96.25 -11.03 89.80
CA VAL A 635 -97.25 -10.86 88.74
C VAL A 635 -97.99 -12.17 88.41
N THR A 636 -99.33 -12.10 88.42
CA THR A 636 -100.21 -13.23 88.09
C THR A 636 -100.23 -13.52 86.59
N GLU A 637 -100.56 -14.77 86.24
CA GLU A 637 -100.43 -15.37 84.89
C GLU A 637 -101.35 -14.77 83.79
N THR A 638 -102.00 -13.63 84.07
CA THR A 638 -102.91 -12.91 83.17
C THR A 638 -102.44 -11.50 82.80
N SER A 639 -101.24 -11.08 83.24
CA SER A 639 -100.63 -9.78 82.85
C SER A 639 -100.02 -9.82 81.44
N GLU A 640 -99.92 -8.65 80.79
CA GLU A 640 -99.35 -8.53 79.44
C GLU A 640 -97.83 -8.78 79.41
N GLU A 641 -97.13 -8.47 80.50
CA GLU A 641 -95.68 -8.67 80.68
C GLU A 641 -95.26 -10.14 80.47
N TYR A 642 -96.16 -11.10 80.72
CA TYR A 642 -95.90 -12.52 80.47
C TYR A 642 -95.76 -12.84 78.97
N LYS A 643 -96.48 -12.11 78.10
CA LYS A 643 -96.37 -12.26 76.64
C LYS A 643 -95.03 -11.74 76.14
N GLU A 644 -94.58 -10.60 76.67
CA GLU A 644 -93.30 -9.97 76.32
C GLU A 644 -92.12 -10.84 76.78
N LYS A 645 -92.19 -11.42 77.99
CA LYS A 645 -91.24 -12.45 78.45
C LYS A 645 -91.14 -13.62 77.47
N LEU A 646 -92.26 -14.10 76.94
CA LEU A 646 -92.27 -15.24 76.00
C LEU A 646 -91.58 -14.89 74.67
N GLN A 647 -91.80 -13.67 74.15
CA GLN A 647 -91.13 -13.17 72.94
C GLN A 647 -89.61 -13.08 73.12
N LEU A 648 -89.14 -12.52 74.25
CA LEU A 648 -87.72 -12.43 74.57
C LEU A 648 -87.05 -13.82 74.72
N GLU A 649 -87.79 -14.84 75.21
CA GLU A 649 -87.32 -16.23 75.24
C GLU A 649 -87.28 -16.92 73.87
N GLU A 650 -87.96 -16.40 72.85
CA GLU A 650 -87.85 -16.85 71.46
C GLU A 650 -86.73 -16.13 70.70
N GLU A 651 -86.59 -14.82 70.86
CA GLU A 651 -85.48 -14.05 70.29
C GLU A 651 -84.12 -14.56 70.77
N LYS A 652 -84.00 -14.87 72.07
CA LYS A 652 -82.80 -15.51 72.63
C LYS A 652 -82.48 -16.84 71.93
N ARG A 653 -83.48 -17.69 71.69
CA ARG A 653 -83.28 -18.98 70.99
C ARG A 653 -82.79 -18.76 69.55
N ALA A 654 -83.36 -17.79 68.83
CA ALA A 654 -82.90 -17.43 67.49
C ALA A 654 -81.47 -16.85 67.48
N ALA A 655 -81.05 -16.14 68.53
CA ALA A 655 -79.66 -15.68 68.69
C ALA A 655 -78.69 -16.85 68.97
N ASP A 656 -79.05 -17.77 69.88
CA ASP A 656 -78.26 -18.96 70.20
C ASP A 656 -78.02 -19.84 68.95
N GLU A 657 -79.02 -20.00 68.07
CA GLU A 657 -78.85 -20.77 66.83
C GLU A 657 -77.95 -20.08 65.80
N LYS A 658 -78.08 -18.75 65.64
CA LYS A 658 -77.16 -17.95 64.81
C LYS A 658 -75.72 -18.06 65.30
N TYR A 659 -75.50 -18.05 66.62
CA TYR A 659 -74.19 -18.27 67.23
C TYR A 659 -73.65 -19.68 66.95
N ARG A 660 -74.46 -20.74 67.12
CA ARG A 660 -74.09 -22.13 66.79
C ARG A 660 -73.82 -22.36 65.29
N TYR A 661 -74.43 -21.57 64.41
CA TYR A 661 -74.12 -21.58 62.98
C TYR A 661 -72.77 -20.90 62.70
N LYS A 662 -72.54 -19.69 63.22
CA LYS A 662 -71.25 -18.99 63.06
C LYS A 662 -70.07 -19.75 63.67
N ARG A 663 -70.27 -20.44 64.80
CA ARG A 663 -69.26 -21.30 65.42
C ARG A 663 -68.90 -22.54 64.57
N ARG A 664 -69.81 -23.01 63.70
CA ARG A 664 -69.50 -24.06 62.70
C ARG A 664 -68.70 -23.49 61.53
N GLN A 665 -69.11 -22.36 60.96
CA GLN A 665 -68.34 -21.68 59.89
C GLN A 665 -66.90 -21.36 60.34
N ILE A 666 -66.70 -20.92 61.58
CA ILE A 666 -65.36 -20.69 62.13
C ILE A 666 -64.53 -21.99 62.17
N LYS A 667 -65.13 -23.14 62.50
CA LYS A 667 -64.41 -24.42 62.51
C LYS A 667 -64.09 -24.88 61.08
N GLU A 668 -65.04 -24.77 60.15
CA GLU A 668 -64.84 -25.07 58.73
C GLU A 668 -63.63 -24.28 58.19
N PHE A 669 -63.58 -22.96 58.42
CA PHE A 669 -62.42 -22.14 58.03
C PHE A 669 -61.12 -22.47 58.78
N GLN A 670 -61.18 -23.02 60.00
CA GLN A 670 -59.98 -23.48 60.73
C GLN A 670 -59.45 -24.80 60.16
N ASP A 671 -60.34 -25.75 59.87
CA ASP A 671 -59.99 -27.03 59.23
C ASP A 671 -59.44 -26.78 57.80
N ASP A 672 -60.04 -25.84 57.04
CA ASP A 672 -59.55 -25.37 55.73
C ASP A 672 -58.14 -24.74 55.83
N LEU A 673 -57.94 -23.78 56.75
CA LEU A 673 -56.64 -23.15 56.97
C LEU A 673 -55.57 -24.17 57.33
N GLN A 674 -55.89 -25.13 58.19
CA GLN A 674 -54.96 -26.20 58.56
C GLN A 674 -54.62 -27.10 57.37
N SER A 675 -55.57 -27.36 56.47
CA SER A 675 -55.30 -28.10 55.22
C SER A 675 -54.37 -27.32 54.29
N MET A 676 -54.59 -26.02 54.12
CA MET A 676 -53.74 -25.15 53.29
C MET A 676 -52.32 -25.02 53.85
N GLU A 677 -52.19 -24.84 55.17
CA GLU A 677 -50.90 -24.84 55.87
C GLU A 677 -50.14 -26.15 55.63
N ASN A 678 -50.80 -27.31 55.77
CA ASN A 678 -50.19 -28.61 55.46
C ASN A 678 -49.74 -28.73 53.99
N THR A 679 -50.48 -28.18 53.01
CA THR A 679 -50.03 -28.19 51.60
C THR A 679 -48.84 -27.27 51.35
N LEU A 680 -48.81 -26.09 51.97
CA LEU A 680 -47.67 -25.17 51.91
C LEU A 680 -46.41 -25.82 52.51
N ASP A 681 -46.57 -26.52 53.62
CA ASP A 681 -45.50 -27.23 54.32
C ASP A 681 -44.98 -28.45 53.51
N ILE A 682 -45.76 -29.00 52.56
CA ILE A 682 -45.30 -29.98 51.57
C ILE A 682 -44.53 -29.29 50.44
N MET A 683 -45.07 -28.20 49.87
CA MET A 683 -44.42 -27.45 48.78
C MET A 683 -43.03 -26.92 49.18
N ILE A 684 -42.86 -26.44 50.42
CA ILE A 684 -41.57 -26.00 50.96
C ILE A 684 -40.54 -27.15 51.01
N LYS A 685 -40.98 -28.37 51.35
CA LYS A 685 -40.11 -29.56 51.38
C LYS A 685 -39.72 -30.01 49.97
N GLU A 686 -40.62 -29.92 49.00
CA GLU A 686 -40.31 -30.16 47.59
C GLU A 686 -39.33 -29.12 47.04
N GLU A 687 -39.53 -27.83 47.34
CA GLU A 687 -38.61 -26.77 46.92
C GLU A 687 -37.20 -26.99 47.47
N ALA A 688 -37.06 -27.36 48.76
CA ALA A 688 -35.77 -27.68 49.36
C ALA A 688 -35.03 -28.82 48.61
N ILE A 689 -35.75 -29.88 48.22
CA ILE A 689 -35.21 -31.00 47.43
C ILE A 689 -34.78 -30.54 46.02
N TYR A 690 -35.53 -29.64 45.38
CA TYR A 690 -35.13 -29.07 44.08
C TYR A 690 -33.93 -28.12 44.20
N GLN A 691 -33.84 -27.33 45.27
CA GLN A 691 -32.66 -26.50 45.55
C GLN A 691 -31.41 -27.37 45.81
N GLU A 692 -31.53 -28.50 46.51
CA GLU A 692 -30.43 -29.44 46.74
C GLU A 692 -29.94 -30.08 45.43
N LYS A 693 -30.85 -30.66 44.64
CA LYS A 693 -30.54 -31.16 43.28
C LYS A 693 -29.89 -30.09 42.40
N THR A 694 -30.32 -28.83 42.52
CA THR A 694 -29.72 -27.72 41.77
C THR A 694 -28.27 -27.46 42.20
N LYS A 695 -27.97 -27.51 43.51
CA LYS A 695 -26.60 -27.39 44.04
C LYS A 695 -25.71 -28.56 43.57
N GLU A 696 -26.22 -29.78 43.55
CA GLU A 696 -25.50 -30.96 43.00
C GLU A 696 -25.15 -30.77 41.52
N LYS A 697 -26.11 -30.35 40.69
CA LYS A 697 -25.88 -30.10 39.26
C LYS A 697 -24.91 -28.95 39.03
N GLN A 698 -24.98 -27.88 39.83
CA GLN A 698 -23.99 -26.80 39.79
C GLN A 698 -22.57 -27.27 40.15
N ALA A 699 -22.42 -28.13 41.18
CA ALA A 699 -21.14 -28.72 41.55
C ALA A 699 -20.56 -29.60 40.41
N LEU A 700 -21.40 -30.41 39.77
CA LEU A 700 -21.01 -31.22 38.61
C LEU A 700 -20.57 -30.35 37.41
N ILE A 701 -21.29 -29.26 37.12
CA ILE A 701 -20.92 -28.29 36.08
C ILE A 701 -19.57 -27.62 36.39
N LEU A 702 -19.31 -27.26 37.66
CA LEU A 702 -18.01 -26.71 38.08
C LEU A 702 -16.87 -27.73 37.92
N GLN A 703 -17.11 -29.02 38.20
CA GLN A 703 -16.15 -30.07 37.95
C GLN A 703 -15.87 -30.23 36.44
N LEU A 704 -16.91 -30.35 35.61
CA LEU A 704 -16.76 -30.51 34.16
C LEU A 704 -16.04 -29.32 33.51
N ASN A 705 -16.34 -28.09 33.93
CA ASN A 705 -15.60 -26.90 33.48
C ASN A 705 -14.12 -26.96 33.86
N LYS A 706 -13.81 -27.38 35.10
CA LYS A 706 -12.42 -27.56 35.58
C LYS A 706 -11.68 -28.68 34.84
N GLU A 707 -12.39 -29.71 34.36
CA GLU A 707 -11.82 -30.76 33.50
C GLU A 707 -11.57 -30.24 32.08
N ILE A 708 -12.53 -29.52 31.48
CA ILE A 708 -12.38 -28.85 30.18
C ILE A 708 -11.18 -27.90 30.18
N ASP A 709 -11.01 -27.07 31.22
CA ASP A 709 -9.88 -26.14 31.36
C ASP A 709 -8.53 -26.86 31.54
N GLN A 710 -8.51 -28.09 32.06
CA GLN A 710 -7.31 -28.93 32.08
C GLN A 710 -7.01 -29.60 30.73
N GLN A 711 -8.00 -29.80 29.86
CA GLN A 711 -7.78 -30.37 28.52
C GLN A 711 -7.36 -29.30 27.49
N LYS A 712 -7.86 -28.06 27.57
CA LYS A 712 -7.47 -26.93 26.68
C LYS A 712 -5.94 -26.82 26.45
N PRO A 713 -5.08 -26.70 27.47
CA PRO A 713 -3.63 -26.59 27.29
C PRO A 713 -2.94 -27.92 26.92
N LYS A 714 -3.67 -29.05 26.86
CA LYS A 714 -3.16 -30.29 26.23
C LYS A 714 -3.49 -30.29 24.74
N LEU A 715 -4.71 -29.91 24.38
CA LEU A 715 -5.16 -29.75 23.00
C LEU A 715 -4.28 -28.73 22.25
N GLU A 716 -4.00 -27.57 22.83
CA GLU A 716 -3.09 -26.56 22.24
C GLU A 716 -1.67 -27.10 21.99
N ARG A 717 -1.14 -27.93 22.91
CA ARG A 717 0.17 -28.58 22.72
C ARG A 717 0.15 -29.63 21.60
N VAL A 718 -0.93 -30.40 21.47
CA VAL A 718 -1.11 -31.34 20.35
C VAL A 718 -1.27 -30.58 19.04
N MET A 719 -2.13 -29.56 18.97
CA MET A 719 -2.33 -28.71 17.77
C MET A 719 -1.03 -28.04 17.31
N THR A 720 -0.25 -27.46 18.24
CA THR A 720 1.03 -26.84 17.91
C THR A 720 2.05 -27.88 17.42
N GLN A 721 2.11 -29.07 18.03
CA GLN A 721 2.93 -30.18 17.56
C GLN A 721 2.52 -30.68 16.16
N CYS A 722 1.22 -30.91 15.90
CA CYS A 722 0.71 -31.26 14.58
C CYS A 722 1.04 -30.17 13.55
N SER A 723 0.87 -28.88 13.89
CA SER A 723 1.22 -27.77 12.99
C SER A 723 2.72 -27.70 12.66
N ARG A 724 3.58 -28.23 13.54
CA ARG A 724 5.03 -28.34 13.30
C ARG A 724 5.32 -29.52 12.36
N LEU A 725 4.74 -30.69 12.64
CA LEU A 725 4.87 -31.89 11.81
C LEU A 725 4.36 -31.65 10.38
N SER A 726 3.23 -30.97 10.20
CA SER A 726 2.73 -30.53 8.88
C SER A 726 3.76 -29.66 8.12
N LYS A 727 4.43 -28.73 8.81
CA LYS A 727 5.48 -27.88 8.20
C LYS A 727 6.74 -28.68 7.85
N GLU A 728 7.08 -29.69 8.65
CA GLU A 728 8.18 -30.63 8.37
C GLU A 728 7.85 -31.53 7.16
N VAL A 729 6.63 -32.07 7.06
CA VAL A 729 6.16 -32.84 5.88
C VAL A 729 6.17 -31.99 4.61
N ARG A 730 5.63 -30.76 4.65
CA ARG A 730 5.63 -29.85 3.49
C ARG A 730 7.03 -29.44 3.05
N SER A 731 7.96 -29.21 3.99
CA SER A 731 9.33 -28.82 3.65
C SER A 731 10.13 -29.98 3.06
N LEU A 732 10.00 -31.19 3.60
CA LEU A 732 10.58 -32.42 3.02
C LEU A 732 10.07 -32.69 1.60
N LYS A 733 8.77 -32.50 1.36
CA LYS A 733 8.16 -32.67 0.04
C LYS A 733 8.29 -31.45 -0.90
N LYS A 734 8.91 -30.35 -0.44
CA LYS A 734 9.06 -29.08 -1.18
C LYS A 734 7.74 -28.49 -1.72
N SER A 735 6.61 -28.79 -1.09
CA SER A 735 5.29 -28.28 -1.48
C SER A 735 4.98 -26.93 -0.84
N LYS A 736 4.31 -26.05 -1.57
CA LYS A 736 3.67 -24.82 -1.01
C LYS A 736 2.21 -25.02 -0.63
N THR A 737 1.53 -26.00 -1.22
CA THR A 737 0.14 -26.37 -0.93
C THR A 737 0.08 -27.49 0.10
N LYS A 738 -1.14 -27.85 0.56
CA LYS A 738 -1.34 -29.10 1.28
C LYS A 738 -0.80 -30.27 0.45
N THR A 739 -0.34 -31.31 1.13
CA THR A 739 0.05 -32.59 0.53
C THR A 739 -1.12 -33.56 0.57
N GLN A 740 -1.20 -34.51 -0.37
CA GLN A 740 -2.34 -35.45 -0.42
C GLN A 740 -2.51 -36.26 0.87
N GLU A 741 -1.42 -36.53 1.59
CA GLU A 741 -1.46 -37.17 2.90
C GLU A 741 -2.03 -36.28 4.00
N GLU A 742 -1.88 -34.95 3.92
CA GLU A 742 -2.58 -34.04 4.84
C GLU A 742 -4.08 -34.00 4.54
N GLU A 743 -4.47 -34.05 3.26
CA GLU A 743 -5.88 -34.07 2.85
C GLU A 743 -6.57 -35.40 3.20
N ASP A 744 -5.84 -36.53 3.12
CA ASP A 744 -6.27 -37.84 3.61
C ASP A 744 -6.33 -37.91 5.15
N ILE A 745 -5.39 -37.29 5.86
CA ILE A 745 -5.46 -37.15 7.33
C ILE A 745 -6.66 -36.29 7.73
N ASP A 746 -6.85 -35.10 7.15
CA ASP A 746 -8.02 -34.23 7.41
C ASP A 746 -9.33 -34.98 7.15
N LEU A 747 -9.40 -35.78 6.08
CA LEU A 747 -10.60 -36.55 5.70
C LEU A 747 -10.85 -37.74 6.63
N ARG A 748 -9.81 -38.34 7.22
CA ARG A 748 -9.94 -39.35 8.28
C ARG A 748 -10.37 -38.72 9.60
N GLU A 749 -9.76 -37.61 10.00
CA GLU A 749 -10.15 -36.85 11.20
C GLU A 749 -11.62 -36.41 11.10
N LEU A 750 -12.08 -35.91 9.94
CA LEU A 750 -13.49 -35.59 9.69
C LEU A 750 -14.41 -36.83 9.78
N LYS A 751 -14.00 -37.98 9.25
CA LYS A 751 -14.78 -39.23 9.34
C LYS A 751 -14.86 -39.77 10.77
N ASP A 752 -13.78 -39.71 11.53
CA ASP A 752 -13.75 -40.19 12.91
C ASP A 752 -14.43 -39.19 13.88
N TYR A 753 -14.38 -37.89 13.57
CA TYR A 753 -15.21 -36.88 14.22
C TYR A 753 -16.71 -37.10 13.96
N SER A 754 -17.11 -37.39 12.71
CA SER A 754 -18.49 -37.79 12.39
C SER A 754 -18.92 -38.98 13.23
N LYS A 755 -18.20 -40.12 13.17
CA LYS A 755 -18.51 -41.32 13.98
C LYS A 755 -18.62 -41.03 15.48
N THR A 756 -17.85 -40.06 15.99
CA THR A 756 -17.88 -39.66 17.40
C THR A 756 -19.13 -38.83 17.72
N ILE A 757 -19.55 -37.93 16.83
CA ILE A 757 -20.86 -37.24 16.92
C ILE A 757 -22.00 -38.25 16.78
N ASP A 758 -21.96 -39.11 15.77
CA ASP A 758 -22.98 -40.12 15.49
C ASP A 758 -23.19 -41.02 16.72
N LYS A 759 -22.10 -41.43 17.38
CA LYS A 759 -22.16 -42.15 18.65
C LYS A 759 -22.76 -41.31 19.78
N LEU A 760 -22.27 -40.09 19.99
CA LEU A 760 -22.80 -39.20 21.04
C LEU A 760 -24.29 -38.91 20.84
N LEU A 761 -24.77 -38.86 19.59
CA LEU A 761 -26.18 -38.71 19.27
C LEU A 761 -26.98 -39.94 19.71
N VAL A 762 -26.49 -41.15 19.40
CA VAL A 762 -27.10 -42.41 19.87
C VAL A 762 -27.09 -42.49 21.41
N ASP A 763 -25.95 -42.25 22.05
CA ASP A 763 -25.81 -42.29 23.51
C ASP A 763 -26.77 -41.29 24.22
N VAL A 764 -27.00 -40.10 23.63
CA VAL A 764 -27.95 -39.09 24.14
C VAL A 764 -29.42 -39.47 23.91
N LEU A 765 -29.73 -40.09 22.76
CA LEU A 765 -31.09 -40.53 22.42
C LEU A 765 -31.51 -41.77 23.22
N GLU A 766 -30.60 -42.71 23.48
CA GLU A 766 -30.84 -43.83 24.40
C GLU A 766 -31.10 -43.34 25.84
N ALA A 767 -30.40 -42.29 26.28
CA ALA A 767 -30.60 -41.70 27.59
C ALA A 767 -31.87 -40.82 27.72
N ASN A 768 -32.46 -40.37 26.61
CA ASN A 768 -33.58 -39.42 26.60
C ASN A 768 -34.58 -39.76 25.46
N PRO A 769 -35.38 -40.83 25.60
CA PRO A 769 -36.23 -41.34 24.51
C PRO A 769 -37.22 -40.31 23.96
N ASP A 770 -37.69 -39.38 24.78
CA ASP A 770 -38.60 -38.28 24.40
C ASP A 770 -38.01 -37.36 23.32
N LEU A 771 -36.68 -37.29 23.19
CA LEU A 771 -35.98 -36.48 22.19
C LEU A 771 -35.88 -37.17 20.81
N THR A 772 -36.17 -38.47 20.72
CA THR A 772 -36.05 -39.23 19.47
C THR A 772 -36.98 -38.71 18.39
N LEU A 773 -38.25 -38.45 18.71
CA LEU A 773 -39.24 -38.00 17.74
C LEU A 773 -38.96 -36.57 17.21
N PRO A 774 -38.60 -35.57 18.04
CA PRO A 774 -38.09 -34.28 17.56
C PRO A 774 -36.85 -34.40 16.68
N PHE A 775 -35.81 -35.14 17.12
CA PHE A 775 -34.55 -35.25 16.37
C PHE A 775 -34.76 -35.94 15.01
N GLN A 776 -35.55 -37.01 14.96
CA GLN A 776 -35.90 -37.69 13.71
C GLN A 776 -36.62 -36.74 12.74
N THR A 777 -37.51 -35.88 13.25
CA THR A 777 -38.21 -34.87 12.44
C THR A 777 -37.25 -33.82 11.86
N TYR A 778 -36.31 -33.29 12.66
CA TYR A 778 -35.34 -32.29 12.19
C TYR A 778 -34.30 -32.87 11.21
N PHE A 779 -33.87 -34.12 11.40
CA PHE A 779 -32.97 -34.80 10.47
C PHE A 779 -33.67 -35.04 9.12
N GLN A 780 -34.93 -35.49 9.12
CA GLN A 780 -35.74 -35.63 7.90
C GLN A 780 -35.95 -34.29 7.18
N GLN A 781 -36.22 -33.19 7.89
CA GLN A 781 -36.30 -31.84 7.31
C GLN A 781 -34.98 -31.40 6.67
N SER A 782 -33.85 -31.92 7.15
CA SER A 782 -32.50 -31.62 6.65
C SER A 782 -32.03 -32.59 5.55
N CYS A 783 -32.88 -33.53 5.11
CA CYS A 783 -32.52 -34.63 4.20
C CYS A 783 -31.35 -35.50 4.69
N LEU A 784 -31.23 -35.69 6.00
CA LEU A 784 -30.23 -36.55 6.65
C LEU A 784 -30.92 -37.73 7.34
N GLU A 785 -30.28 -38.90 7.33
CA GLU A 785 -30.73 -40.05 8.12
C GLU A 785 -30.21 -39.93 9.56
N LEU A 786 -31.04 -40.32 10.53
CA LEU A 786 -30.68 -40.27 11.95
C LEU A 786 -29.74 -41.46 12.29
N PRO A 787 -28.54 -41.21 12.85
CA PRO A 787 -27.62 -42.28 13.22
C PRO A 787 -28.28 -43.33 14.11
N THR A 788 -28.21 -44.59 13.67
CA THR A 788 -28.80 -45.74 14.36
C THR A 788 -27.67 -46.68 14.78
N ALA A 789 -27.75 -47.28 15.98
CA ALA A 789 -26.67 -48.10 16.57
C ALA A 789 -26.13 -49.21 15.63
N ALA A 790 -26.98 -49.79 14.78
CA ALA A 790 -26.60 -50.79 13.78
C ALA A 790 -25.61 -50.30 12.69
N SER A 791 -25.48 -48.97 12.51
CA SER A 791 -24.54 -48.37 11.55
C SER A 791 -23.10 -48.28 12.09
N MET A 792 -22.87 -48.50 13.38
CA MET A 792 -21.54 -48.46 13.98
C MET A 792 -20.84 -49.82 13.93
N GLY A 793 -19.93 -49.98 12.96
CA GLY A 793 -19.18 -51.21 12.75
C GLY A 793 -18.37 -51.66 13.97
N SER A 794 -18.45 -52.96 14.29
CA SER A 794 -17.83 -53.58 15.47
C SER A 794 -16.31 -53.43 15.54
N TYR A 795 -15.82 -52.80 16.62
CA TYR A 795 -14.52 -53.09 17.21
C TYR A 795 -14.61 -53.02 18.75
N TYR A 796 -14.92 -54.15 19.37
CA TYR A 796 -14.81 -54.32 20.83
C TYR A 796 -13.34 -54.19 21.26
N SER A 797 -13.06 -53.32 22.23
CA SER A 797 -11.88 -53.42 23.09
C SER A 797 -12.33 -53.45 24.54
N SER A 798 -12.19 -54.62 25.16
CA SER A 798 -12.69 -54.90 26.51
C SER A 798 -11.85 -54.20 27.58
N ARG A 799 -12.49 -53.48 28.50
CA ARG A 799 -11.87 -53.10 29.78
C ARG A 799 -12.87 -53.24 30.92
N SER A 800 -12.58 -54.16 31.84
CA SER A 800 -13.50 -54.62 32.87
C SER A 800 -13.75 -53.57 33.95
N SER A 801 -15.01 -53.34 34.30
CA SER A 801 -15.43 -52.52 35.43
C SER A 801 -15.43 -53.33 36.74
N SER A 802 -14.34 -53.28 37.49
CA SER A 802 -14.28 -53.84 38.84
C SER A 802 -15.03 -52.96 39.83
N GLN A 803 -16.28 -53.30 40.14
CA GLN A 803 -17.00 -52.72 41.27
C GLN A 803 -16.40 -53.23 42.59
N SER A 804 -16.13 -52.32 43.52
CA SER A 804 -15.97 -52.63 44.94
C SER A 804 -16.56 -51.50 45.77
N SER A 805 -17.69 -51.76 46.41
CA SER A 805 -18.34 -50.87 47.37
C SER A 805 -17.52 -50.67 48.64
N VAL A 806 -17.71 -49.54 49.31
CA VAL A 806 -18.37 -49.48 50.63
C VAL A 806 -18.53 -48.01 51.05
N ALA A 807 -19.73 -47.63 51.50
CA ALA A 807 -19.93 -46.38 52.23
C ALA A 807 -19.74 -46.63 53.72
N SER A 808 -19.10 -45.70 54.44
CA SER A 808 -19.05 -45.71 55.90
C SER A 808 -19.60 -44.40 56.44
N VAL A 809 -20.58 -44.50 57.33
CA VAL A 809 -21.24 -43.38 57.98
C VAL A 809 -20.30 -42.67 58.96
N ARG A 810 -20.20 -41.34 58.87
CA ARG A 810 -20.34 -40.46 60.03
C ARG A 810 -20.75 -39.04 59.65
#